data_AF-A0A9D8ANY5-F1
#
_entry.id   AF-A0A9D8ANY5-F1
#
_cell.length_a   1.000
_cell.length_b   1.000
_cell.length_c   1.000
_cell.angle_alpha   90.00
_cell.angle_beta   90.00
_cell.angle_gamma   90.00
#
_symmetry.space_group_name_H-M   'P 1'
#
loop_
_entity.id
_entity.type
_entity.pdbx_description
1 polymer ?
#
loop_
_entity_poly.entity_id
_entity_poly.type
_entity_poly.pdbx_seq_one_letter_code
_entity_poly.pdbx_strand_id
1 'polypeptide(L)'
;MNKIKLTFVVSILFLFVSEFCYAQESQTTTTVTITTTAIDSTALLKEKIQQQRKNLNLQLRLANIYLKNEKLDEAEKIYKSLTEDDSLAVKALTGYGEVYFKRTPSRIIPLERVKELLKIDYRSKAIKKFKQALAIDSSHLPARYFLARSYMRKTEKKSLENALNEFKKILGQDQGYRDITYQIGYSYQKMKVYDKALSFLNSITEEMGDYARTRIRMSEIYYETEKFEQSTVCYYQAMETLTDKEMLDYQFDEQKILLTKEEKAEFEAVSYDQKRYVFQRFWKSRDPDPSTVENERLTEHFRRVNFARFNFHFTAPPYYDDRGKIYIKYGEPDERYNSPLGNTLAKDNESWSYETITKGLVFDFVADGGYYKLAQDLTEAAPPGYSFDQRLALAAGLYMDRSHISDSYSMLTVSFSMDRLNDFQADQAEALNKYPGDIYAPKENKYTFPFISKWGQFKEKNEKTRLEFYTSFPGSALKLSTSNMPVTKYVDFFIEVDDTNFNAVISDKKRFAYNITSHEKLQNAQYVFQNTYSLSPGNYNVAFVISDVDVASKGVIRKDLIVRDYSGDKLLMSDLQISSNIKPASGKPNEAFVKNDLKVVPYTFTRVMRRNPIYLYFEIYNLSLDDQGLTNFEVAYSVETTKPKRSFWKTLGSIFTGGKKNTIATSTKRVGDTRNPFEYIALDLKNMENGETDLRVIITDLITQKNVERVIQVILID
;
A
#
# COMPACT_ATOMS: atom_id res chain seq x y z
N MET A 1 30.25 -26.52 53.76
CA MET A 1 29.82 -27.92 53.59
C MET A 1 29.75 -28.26 52.11
N ASN A 2 30.29 -29.43 51.77
CA ASN A 2 30.66 -30.00 50.47
C ASN A 2 29.53 -30.06 49.41
N LYS A 3 29.81 -29.66 48.15
CA LYS A 3 30.09 -30.50 46.95
C LYS A 3 29.10 -31.64 46.68
N ILE A 4 28.47 -31.64 45.50
CA ILE A 4 28.31 -32.83 44.63
C ILE A 4 28.46 -32.43 43.15
N LYS A 5 29.22 -33.24 42.42
CA LYS A 5 29.72 -33.12 41.04
C LYS A 5 29.40 -34.43 40.30
N LEU A 6 29.13 -34.34 38.99
CA LEU A 6 29.54 -35.25 37.88
C LEU A 6 28.93 -36.67 37.67
N THR A 7 28.33 -36.86 36.47
CA THR A 7 28.47 -37.93 35.41
C THR A 7 28.44 -39.43 35.79
N PHE A 8 27.88 -40.38 35.01
CA PHE A 8 28.30 -40.84 33.66
C PHE A 8 27.30 -41.90 33.08
N VAL A 9 27.54 -42.26 31.82
CA VAL A 9 26.80 -42.99 30.75
C VAL A 9 26.61 -44.51 30.94
N VAL A 10 25.72 -45.12 30.10
CA VAL A 10 25.71 -46.50 29.47
C VAL A 10 24.34 -47.19 29.72
N SER A 11 23.59 -47.83 28.81
CA SER A 11 23.59 -48.09 27.37
C SER A 11 22.34 -48.95 27.02
N ILE A 12 21.79 -48.75 25.81
CA ILE A 12 21.29 -49.79 24.87
C ILE A 12 19.90 -50.49 25.08
N LEU A 13 19.20 -50.59 23.93
CA LEU A 13 18.10 -51.50 23.51
C LEU A 13 16.64 -51.06 23.81
N PHE A 14 15.95 -50.49 22.81
CA PHE A 14 15.03 -51.24 21.95
C PHE A 14 14.52 -50.38 20.77
N LEU A 15 14.77 -50.87 19.56
CA LEU A 15 14.08 -50.48 18.33
C LEU A 15 12.69 -51.10 18.35
N PHE A 16 11.64 -50.30 18.09
CA PHE A 16 10.53 -50.52 17.13
C PHE A 16 9.26 -49.75 17.55
N VAL A 17 8.56 -49.25 16.53
CA VAL A 17 7.18 -48.71 16.49
C VAL A 17 6.98 -47.28 17.00
N SER A 18 6.80 -46.33 16.06
CA SER A 18 5.54 -45.56 15.95
C SER A 18 5.51 -44.68 14.69
N GLU A 19 4.48 -44.91 13.87
CA GLU A 19 3.86 -43.88 13.04
C GLU A 19 3.06 -42.92 13.94
N PHE A 20 2.83 -41.71 13.42
CA PHE A 20 1.94 -40.65 13.91
C PHE A 20 2.32 -39.94 15.23
N CYS A 21 2.78 -38.69 15.11
CA CYS A 21 2.03 -37.53 15.58
C CYS A 21 2.68 -36.21 15.13
N TYR A 22 1.81 -35.27 14.73
CA TYR A 22 2.09 -33.85 14.56
C TYR A 22 2.58 -33.22 15.87
N ALA A 23 3.57 -32.32 15.80
CA ALA A 23 3.75 -31.26 16.79
C ALA A 23 4.46 -30.06 16.15
N GLN A 24 3.90 -28.87 16.39
CA GLN A 24 4.48 -27.57 16.12
C GLN A 24 5.84 -27.42 16.79
N GLU A 25 6.77 -26.68 16.17
CA GLU A 25 7.74 -25.90 16.95
C GLU A 25 8.34 -24.74 16.15
N SER A 26 8.67 -23.72 16.91
CA SER A 26 9.03 -22.35 16.57
C SER A 26 10.39 -22.18 15.88
N GLN A 27 10.55 -21.03 15.25
CA GLN A 27 11.70 -20.63 14.45
C GLN A 27 12.95 -20.28 15.28
N THR A 28 14.08 -20.22 14.57
CA THR A 28 15.32 -19.46 14.85
C THR A 28 16.48 -20.17 15.56
N THR A 29 16.78 -21.41 15.18
CA THR A 29 18.19 -21.88 15.09
C THR A 29 18.40 -22.93 13.98
N THR A 30 17.39 -23.09 13.14
CA THR A 30 17.19 -24.31 12.37
C THR A 30 17.79 -24.23 10.98
N THR A 31 18.10 -23.07 10.39
CA THR A 31 18.62 -23.05 9.01
C THR A 31 20.06 -23.55 8.89
N VAL A 32 20.93 -23.19 9.84
CA VAL A 32 22.31 -23.70 9.92
C VAL A 32 22.32 -25.13 10.49
N THR A 33 21.41 -25.45 11.42
CA THR A 33 21.33 -26.78 12.05
C THR A 33 20.61 -27.81 11.15
N ILE A 34 19.66 -27.43 10.30
CA ILE A 34 19.00 -28.31 9.30
C ILE A 34 19.96 -28.61 8.15
N THR A 35 20.74 -27.63 7.71
CA THR A 35 21.74 -27.88 6.65
C THR A 35 22.85 -28.79 7.15
N THR A 36 23.37 -28.59 8.37
CA THR A 36 24.34 -29.51 8.97
C THR A 36 23.76 -30.89 9.29
N THR A 37 22.54 -31.00 9.84
CA THR A 37 21.89 -32.31 10.10
C THR A 37 21.44 -33.05 8.83
N ALA A 38 21.06 -32.35 7.75
CA ALA A 38 20.76 -32.96 6.45
C ALA A 38 22.03 -33.44 5.73
N ILE A 39 23.13 -32.69 5.84
CA ILE A 39 24.44 -33.10 5.29
C ILE A 39 25.00 -34.30 6.09
N ASP A 40 24.93 -34.27 7.42
CA ASP A 40 25.35 -35.39 8.28
C ASP A 40 24.48 -36.63 8.10
N SER A 41 23.16 -36.48 7.94
CA SER A 41 22.26 -37.62 7.69
C SER A 41 22.43 -38.22 6.29
N THR A 42 22.77 -37.43 5.26
CA THR A 42 23.07 -37.97 3.91
C THR A 42 24.42 -38.65 3.84
N ALA A 43 25.44 -38.14 4.55
CA ALA A 43 26.75 -38.78 4.66
C ALA A 43 26.66 -40.13 5.40
N LEU A 44 25.98 -40.16 6.56
CA LEU A 44 25.74 -41.37 7.34
C LEU A 44 24.87 -42.39 6.57
N LEU A 45 23.88 -41.93 5.82
CA LEU A 45 23.04 -42.80 4.99
C LEU A 45 23.82 -43.40 3.81
N LYS A 46 24.72 -42.63 3.18
CA LYS A 46 25.64 -43.14 2.14
C LYS A 46 26.58 -44.21 2.68
N GLU A 47 27.14 -43.99 3.88
CA GLU A 47 27.99 -44.97 4.54
C GLU A 47 27.23 -46.27 4.85
N LYS A 48 26.01 -46.17 5.39
CA LYS A 48 25.12 -47.33 5.61
C LYS A 48 24.75 -48.05 4.32
N ILE A 49 24.52 -47.33 3.22
CA ILE A 49 24.29 -47.94 1.89
C ILE A 49 25.55 -48.63 1.38
N GLN A 50 26.74 -48.12 1.68
CA GLN A 50 28.00 -48.77 1.30
C GLN A 50 28.23 -50.09 2.04
N GLN A 51 27.80 -50.18 3.31
CA GLN A 51 27.81 -51.41 4.11
C GLN A 51 26.65 -52.37 3.75
N GLN A 52 25.52 -51.83 3.29
CA GLN A 52 24.31 -52.59 2.94
C GLN A 52 23.87 -52.31 1.50
N ARG A 53 24.75 -52.57 0.52
CA ARG A 53 24.52 -52.19 -0.89
C ARG A 53 23.24 -52.76 -1.51
N LYS A 54 22.73 -53.87 -0.98
CA LYS A 54 21.48 -54.52 -1.42
C LYS A 54 20.21 -53.97 -0.74
N ASN A 55 20.32 -53.05 0.22
CA ASN A 55 19.15 -52.50 0.92
C ASN A 55 18.50 -51.38 0.09
N LEU A 56 17.56 -51.77 -0.76
CA LEU A 56 16.88 -50.88 -1.70
C LEU A 56 16.04 -49.79 -1.01
N ASN A 57 15.55 -50.04 0.21
CA ASN A 57 14.80 -49.04 0.99
C ASN A 57 15.70 -47.86 1.45
N LEU A 58 16.97 -48.13 1.78
CA LEU A 58 17.93 -47.06 2.10
C LEU A 58 18.24 -46.22 0.87
N GLN A 59 18.36 -46.84 -0.31
CA GLN A 59 18.54 -46.13 -1.57
C GLN A 59 17.32 -45.25 -1.91
N LEU A 60 16.10 -45.77 -1.73
CA LEU A 60 14.88 -44.99 -1.92
C LEU A 60 14.84 -43.76 -0.98
N ARG A 61 15.22 -43.95 0.28
CA ARG A 61 15.30 -42.84 1.26
C ARG A 61 16.32 -41.79 0.83
N LEU A 62 17.48 -42.21 0.32
CA LEU A 62 18.50 -41.28 -0.20
C LEU A 62 17.96 -40.50 -1.42
N ALA A 63 17.28 -41.17 -2.35
CA ALA A 63 16.65 -40.53 -3.51
C ALA A 63 15.62 -39.47 -3.09
N ASN A 64 14.78 -39.77 -2.10
CA ASN A 64 13.81 -38.82 -1.55
C ASN A 64 14.50 -37.57 -0.94
N ILE A 65 15.64 -37.76 -0.26
CA ILE A 65 16.41 -36.64 0.30
C ILE A 65 17.02 -35.80 -0.83
N TYR A 66 17.57 -36.43 -1.87
CA TYR A 66 18.07 -35.72 -3.04
C TYR A 66 16.97 -34.93 -3.75
N LEU A 67 15.79 -35.52 -3.93
CA LEU A 67 14.63 -34.84 -4.51
C LEU A 67 14.21 -33.62 -3.68
N LYS A 68 14.18 -33.75 -2.35
CA LYS A 68 13.85 -32.65 -1.42
C LYS A 68 14.86 -31.51 -1.48
N ASN A 69 16.14 -31.84 -1.64
CA ASN A 69 17.25 -30.88 -1.72
C ASN A 69 17.56 -30.43 -3.17
N GLU A 70 16.64 -30.66 -4.11
CA GLU A 70 16.73 -30.27 -5.52
C GLU A 70 17.95 -30.82 -6.28
N LYS A 71 18.54 -31.92 -5.78
CA LYS A 71 19.58 -32.71 -6.45
C LYS A 71 18.94 -33.70 -7.42
N LEU A 72 18.33 -33.14 -8.47
CA LEU A 72 17.41 -33.87 -9.35
C LEU A 72 18.10 -34.96 -10.18
N ASP A 73 19.36 -34.76 -10.58
CA ASP A 73 20.11 -35.72 -11.39
C ASP A 73 20.48 -36.99 -10.59
N GLU A 74 20.89 -36.81 -9.34
CA GLU A 74 21.21 -37.90 -8.44
C GLU A 74 19.97 -38.66 -8.00
N ALA A 75 18.87 -37.95 -7.74
CA ALA A 75 17.57 -38.57 -7.46
C ALA A 75 17.09 -39.41 -8.66
N GLU A 76 17.16 -38.89 -9.88
CA GLU A 76 16.74 -39.60 -11.10
C GLU A 76 17.48 -40.93 -11.27
N LYS A 77 18.81 -40.93 -11.09
CA LYS A 77 19.64 -42.14 -11.25
C LYS A 77 19.18 -43.25 -10.31
N ILE A 78 18.95 -42.92 -9.04
CA ILE A 78 18.54 -43.90 -8.02
C ILE A 78 17.10 -44.36 -8.26
N TYR A 79 16.16 -43.45 -8.53
CA TYR A 79 14.78 -43.87 -8.80
C TYR A 79 14.71 -44.77 -10.03
N LYS A 80 15.48 -44.48 -11.09
CA LYS A 80 15.53 -45.32 -12.29
C LYS A 80 15.95 -46.75 -11.97
N SER A 81 17.01 -46.96 -11.18
CA SER A 81 17.44 -48.31 -10.81
C SER A 81 16.43 -49.04 -9.93
N LEU A 82 15.69 -48.31 -9.09
CA LEU A 82 14.68 -48.90 -8.20
C LEU A 82 13.37 -49.28 -8.91
N THR A 83 13.17 -48.88 -10.18
CA THR A 83 11.97 -49.28 -10.94
C THR A 83 11.96 -50.74 -11.38
N GLU A 84 13.10 -51.42 -11.32
CA GLU A 84 13.25 -52.84 -11.69
C GLU A 84 12.80 -53.80 -10.58
N ASP A 85 12.61 -53.29 -9.36
CA ASP A 85 12.15 -54.08 -8.22
C ASP A 85 10.64 -53.91 -8.01
N ASP A 86 9.89 -54.99 -8.14
CA ASP A 86 8.41 -54.97 -8.04
C ASP A 86 7.90 -54.42 -6.71
N SER A 87 8.63 -54.63 -5.61
CA SER A 87 8.21 -54.18 -4.26
C SER A 87 8.34 -52.66 -4.07
N LEU A 88 9.22 -52.02 -4.85
CA LEU A 88 9.46 -50.57 -4.79
C LEU A 88 9.02 -49.82 -6.05
N ALA A 89 8.61 -50.53 -7.11
CA ALA A 89 8.31 -49.97 -8.42
C ALA A 89 7.34 -48.77 -8.35
N VAL A 90 6.26 -48.86 -7.57
CA VAL A 90 5.29 -47.75 -7.41
C VAL A 90 5.95 -46.51 -6.83
N LYS A 91 6.66 -46.65 -5.70
CA LYS A 91 7.34 -45.52 -5.02
C LYS A 91 8.46 -44.94 -5.88
N ALA A 92 9.21 -45.79 -6.57
CA ALA A 92 10.29 -45.38 -7.47
C ALA A 92 9.75 -44.65 -8.71
N LEU A 93 8.69 -45.14 -9.35
CA LEU A 93 8.05 -44.50 -10.49
C LEU A 93 7.43 -43.15 -10.11
N THR A 94 6.80 -43.05 -8.93
CA THR A 94 6.30 -41.78 -8.39
C THR A 94 7.43 -40.79 -8.19
N GLY A 95 8.49 -41.15 -7.45
CA GLY A 95 9.64 -40.27 -7.22
C GLY A 95 10.33 -39.85 -8.53
N TYR A 96 10.43 -40.78 -9.50
CA TYR A 96 10.95 -40.47 -10.83
C TYR A 96 10.06 -39.47 -11.58
N GLY A 97 8.74 -39.66 -11.52
CA GLY A 97 7.78 -38.70 -12.06
C GLY A 97 7.91 -37.32 -11.39
N GLU A 98 8.12 -37.27 -10.08
CA GLU A 98 8.32 -36.02 -9.33
C GLU A 98 9.58 -35.27 -9.74
N VAL A 99 10.69 -35.98 -10.04
CA VAL A 99 11.89 -35.36 -10.61
C VAL A 99 11.54 -34.62 -11.90
N TYR A 100 10.83 -35.29 -12.82
CA TYR A 100 10.40 -34.66 -14.07
C TYR A 100 9.38 -33.55 -13.85
N PHE A 101 8.49 -33.68 -12.87
CA PHE A 101 7.58 -32.61 -12.48
C PHE A 101 8.34 -31.38 -11.98
N LYS A 102 9.34 -31.53 -11.11
CA LYS A 102 10.18 -30.40 -10.62
C LYS A 102 11.01 -29.76 -11.73
N ARG A 103 11.55 -30.56 -12.66
CA ARG A 103 12.23 -30.03 -13.86
C ARG A 103 11.29 -29.37 -14.86
N THR A 104 9.98 -29.63 -14.76
CA THR A 104 9.02 -28.92 -15.58
C THR A 104 8.97 -27.48 -15.08
N PRO A 105 9.24 -26.47 -15.93
CA PRO A 105 9.19 -25.06 -15.51
C PRO A 105 7.84 -24.72 -14.88
N SER A 106 7.86 -24.16 -13.67
CA SER A 106 6.66 -23.79 -12.90
C SER A 106 5.90 -22.61 -13.52
N ARG A 107 6.56 -21.83 -14.38
CA ARG A 107 6.06 -20.61 -15.02
C ARG A 107 6.16 -20.79 -16.55
N ILE A 108 5.06 -20.53 -17.25
CA ILE A 108 4.90 -20.76 -18.70
C ILE A 108 5.74 -19.70 -19.42
N ILE A 109 6.90 -20.08 -19.95
CA ILE A 109 7.73 -19.26 -20.85
C ILE A 109 7.29 -19.54 -22.31
N PRO A 110 6.49 -18.69 -22.98
CA PRO A 110 6.42 -18.69 -24.45
C PRO A 110 7.62 -17.95 -25.10
N LEU A 111 7.90 -17.92 -26.39
CA LEU A 111 7.33 -18.66 -27.49
C LEU A 111 8.38 -19.55 -28.19
N GLU A 112 9.69 -19.34 -27.99
CA GLU A 112 10.71 -19.90 -28.90
C GLU A 112 11.98 -20.46 -28.20
N ARG A 113 12.31 -20.07 -26.97
CA ARG A 113 13.69 -20.30 -26.48
C ARG A 113 14.07 -21.75 -26.11
N VAL A 114 13.11 -22.68 -26.02
CA VAL A 114 13.38 -24.12 -25.84
C VAL A 114 12.27 -24.97 -26.50
N LYS A 115 11.67 -24.58 -27.65
CA LYS A 115 11.04 -25.63 -28.48
C LYS A 115 12.04 -26.78 -28.76
N GLU A 116 13.31 -26.38 -28.77
CA GLU A 116 14.43 -27.06 -29.40
C GLU A 116 15.61 -27.35 -28.48
N LEU A 117 15.71 -26.79 -27.28
CA LEU A 117 16.99 -26.92 -26.55
C LEU A 117 17.32 -28.38 -26.17
N LEU A 118 16.35 -29.32 -26.09
CA LEU A 118 16.66 -30.75 -25.83
C LEU A 118 15.72 -31.86 -26.39
N LYS A 119 14.57 -31.61 -27.04
CA LYS A 119 13.51 -32.65 -27.27
C LYS A 119 12.99 -33.33 -25.99
N ILE A 120 13.13 -32.70 -24.81
CA ILE A 120 12.72 -33.30 -23.53
C ILE A 120 11.46 -32.62 -23.00
N ASP A 121 10.31 -33.23 -23.27
CA ASP A 121 9.04 -32.87 -22.62
C ASP A 121 8.97 -33.51 -21.22
N TYR A 122 9.53 -32.83 -20.22
CA TYR A 122 9.51 -33.28 -18.83
C TYR A 122 8.09 -33.47 -18.28
N ARG A 123 7.12 -32.67 -18.71
CA ARG A 123 5.73 -32.82 -18.27
C ARG A 123 5.14 -34.13 -18.76
N SER A 124 5.27 -34.44 -20.05
CA SER A 124 4.78 -35.71 -20.60
C SER A 124 5.53 -36.91 -20.03
N LYS A 125 6.84 -36.77 -19.77
CA LYS A 125 7.62 -37.78 -19.06
C LYS A 125 7.10 -38.02 -17.63
N ALA A 126 6.79 -36.96 -16.88
CA ALA A 126 6.20 -37.05 -15.55
C ALA A 126 4.84 -37.76 -15.59
N ILE A 127 3.94 -37.32 -16.47
CA ILE A 127 2.62 -37.94 -16.69
C ILE A 127 2.76 -39.44 -17.00
N LYS A 128 3.69 -39.81 -17.89
CA LYS A 128 3.95 -41.21 -18.22
C LYS A 128 4.37 -42.01 -16.99
N LYS A 129 5.26 -41.48 -16.16
CA LYS A 129 5.74 -42.15 -14.94
C LYS A 129 4.64 -42.32 -13.90
N PHE A 130 3.83 -41.30 -13.66
CA PHE A 130 2.70 -41.41 -12.74
C PHE A 130 1.63 -42.40 -13.22
N LYS A 131 1.35 -42.43 -14.54
CA LYS A 131 0.45 -43.46 -15.11
C LYS A 131 1.00 -44.87 -14.95
N GLN A 132 2.31 -45.07 -15.11
CA GLN A 132 2.95 -46.37 -14.85
C GLN A 132 2.79 -46.79 -13.39
N ALA A 133 3.01 -45.87 -12.44
CA ALA A 133 2.79 -46.15 -11.02
C ALA A 133 1.33 -46.54 -10.73
N LEU A 134 0.37 -45.79 -11.28
CA LEU A 134 -1.07 -46.04 -11.08
C LEU A 134 -1.60 -47.29 -11.82
N ALA A 135 -0.87 -47.80 -12.81
CA ALA A 135 -1.18 -49.06 -13.45
C ALA A 135 -0.83 -50.27 -12.55
N ILE A 136 0.18 -50.10 -11.68
CA ILE A 136 0.58 -51.11 -10.69
C ILE A 136 -0.29 -51.00 -9.44
N ASP A 137 -0.43 -49.78 -8.90
CA ASP A 137 -1.28 -49.49 -7.75
C ASP A 137 -2.19 -48.29 -8.05
N SER A 138 -3.43 -48.58 -8.41
CA SER A 138 -4.42 -47.55 -8.71
C SER A 138 -4.81 -46.73 -7.48
N SER A 139 -4.58 -47.19 -6.25
CA SER A 139 -4.91 -46.43 -5.02
C SER A 139 -3.79 -45.48 -4.58
N HIS A 140 -2.65 -45.45 -5.29
CA HIS A 140 -1.49 -44.67 -4.87
C HIS A 140 -1.70 -43.14 -4.96
N LEU A 141 -2.11 -42.53 -3.84
CA LEU A 141 -2.44 -41.10 -3.74
C LEU A 141 -1.33 -40.15 -4.21
N PRO A 142 -0.03 -40.35 -3.87
CA PRO A 142 1.04 -39.47 -4.34
C PRO A 142 1.16 -39.39 -5.87
N ALA A 143 1.17 -40.54 -6.58
CA ALA A 143 1.21 -40.54 -8.04
C ALA A 143 -0.02 -39.86 -8.64
N ARG A 144 -1.21 -40.10 -8.06
CA ARG A 144 -2.45 -39.47 -8.53
C ARG A 144 -2.42 -37.95 -8.37
N TYR A 145 -1.93 -37.47 -7.24
CA TYR A 145 -1.81 -36.04 -6.96
C TYR A 145 -0.88 -35.34 -7.95
N PHE A 146 0.33 -35.89 -8.16
CA PHE A 146 1.26 -35.27 -9.10
C PHE A 146 0.85 -35.45 -10.56
N LEU A 147 0.12 -36.52 -10.91
CA LEU A 147 -0.53 -36.65 -12.22
C LEU A 147 -1.53 -35.52 -12.44
N ALA A 148 -2.42 -35.28 -11.48
CA ALA A 148 -3.42 -34.22 -11.53
C ALA A 148 -2.76 -32.83 -11.66
N ARG A 149 -1.74 -32.54 -10.84
CA ARG A 149 -0.96 -31.29 -10.94
C ARG A 149 -0.22 -31.16 -12.27
N SER A 150 0.27 -32.26 -12.84
CA SER A 150 0.91 -32.25 -14.16
C SER A 150 -0.09 -31.88 -15.26
N TYR A 151 -1.34 -32.34 -15.14
CA TYR A 151 -2.41 -31.93 -16.05
C TYR A 151 -2.76 -30.43 -15.89
N MET A 152 -2.80 -29.89 -14.68
CA MET A 152 -3.10 -28.46 -14.42
C MET A 152 -2.07 -27.45 -14.98
N ARG A 153 -0.89 -27.91 -15.40
CA ARG A 153 0.13 -27.04 -16.02
C ARG A 153 -0.27 -26.49 -17.39
N LYS A 154 -1.27 -27.08 -18.04
CA LYS A 154 -1.91 -26.51 -19.24
C LYS A 154 -3.27 -25.92 -18.90
N THR A 155 -3.61 -24.83 -19.58
CA THR A 155 -4.91 -24.14 -19.48
C THR A 155 -5.99 -24.74 -20.38
N GLU A 156 -5.62 -25.69 -21.26
CA GLU A 156 -6.57 -26.41 -22.12
C GLU A 156 -7.67 -27.11 -21.30
N LYS A 157 -8.94 -26.91 -21.69
CA LYS A 157 -10.13 -27.44 -21.00
C LYS A 157 -10.01 -28.93 -20.67
N LYS A 158 -9.66 -29.78 -21.64
CA LYS A 158 -9.50 -31.22 -21.45
C LYS A 158 -8.42 -31.58 -20.43
N SER A 159 -7.36 -30.79 -20.37
CA SER A 159 -6.28 -30.99 -19.39
C SER A 159 -6.77 -30.66 -17.98
N LEU A 160 -7.54 -29.58 -17.82
CA LEU A 160 -8.15 -29.21 -16.53
C LEU A 160 -9.20 -30.23 -16.07
N GLU A 161 -10.03 -30.75 -16.98
CA GLU A 161 -11.00 -31.82 -16.70
C GLU A 161 -10.32 -33.11 -16.22
N ASN A 162 -9.22 -33.51 -16.88
CA ASN A 162 -8.42 -34.65 -16.45
C ASN A 162 -7.84 -34.43 -15.04
N ALA A 163 -7.32 -33.24 -14.76
CA ALA A 163 -6.81 -32.90 -13.43
C ALA A 163 -7.90 -33.03 -12.36
N LEU A 164 -9.06 -32.42 -12.62
CA LEU A 164 -10.20 -32.42 -11.71
C LEU A 164 -10.72 -33.83 -11.43
N ASN A 165 -10.78 -34.70 -12.43
CA ASN A 165 -11.17 -36.10 -12.26
C ASN A 165 -10.21 -36.85 -11.31
N GLU A 166 -8.91 -36.64 -11.49
CA GLU A 166 -7.90 -37.26 -10.62
C GLU A 166 -7.94 -36.68 -9.20
N PHE A 167 -8.15 -35.38 -9.02
CA PHE A 167 -8.31 -34.79 -7.68
C PHE A 167 -9.57 -35.26 -6.96
N LYS A 168 -10.71 -35.40 -7.67
CA LYS A 168 -11.95 -35.93 -7.06
C LYS A 168 -11.79 -37.36 -6.55
N LYS A 169 -11.00 -38.19 -7.24
CA LYS A 169 -10.67 -39.54 -6.78
C LYS A 169 -9.82 -39.52 -5.51
N ILE A 170 -8.91 -38.56 -5.37
CA ILE A 170 -8.12 -38.35 -4.13
C ILE A 170 -9.07 -37.95 -3.00
N LEU A 171 -9.92 -36.94 -3.21
CA LEU A 171 -10.87 -36.44 -2.22
C LEU A 171 -11.81 -37.54 -1.71
N GLY A 172 -12.23 -38.46 -2.60
CA GLY A 172 -13.06 -39.60 -2.23
C GLY A 172 -12.36 -40.70 -1.42
N GLN A 173 -11.02 -40.73 -1.42
CA GLN A 173 -10.20 -41.68 -0.66
C GLN A 173 -9.70 -41.08 0.66
N ASP A 174 -9.24 -39.84 0.62
CA ASP A 174 -8.72 -39.11 1.76
C ASP A 174 -9.04 -37.61 1.61
N GLN A 175 -9.95 -37.12 2.46
CA GLN A 175 -10.41 -35.74 2.45
C GLN A 175 -9.34 -34.75 2.95
N GLY A 176 -8.39 -35.22 3.76
CA GLY A 176 -7.30 -34.42 4.32
C GLY A 176 -6.00 -34.52 3.53
N TYR A 177 -6.01 -35.16 2.35
CA TYR A 177 -4.79 -35.39 1.59
C TYR A 177 -4.19 -34.09 1.04
N ARG A 178 -3.12 -33.59 1.69
CA ARG A 178 -2.39 -32.38 1.28
C ARG A 178 -3.36 -31.17 1.14
N ASP A 179 -3.22 -30.42 0.05
CA ASP A 179 -3.98 -29.23 -0.33
C ASP A 179 -5.13 -29.56 -1.31
N ILE A 180 -5.72 -30.77 -1.23
CA ILE A 180 -6.63 -31.29 -2.26
C ILE A 180 -7.85 -30.39 -2.51
N THR A 181 -8.46 -29.87 -1.46
CA THR A 181 -9.60 -28.96 -1.54
C THR A 181 -9.23 -27.68 -2.28
N TYR A 182 -8.06 -27.12 -1.99
CA TYR A 182 -7.52 -25.95 -2.70
C TYR A 182 -7.28 -26.26 -4.18
N GLN A 183 -6.66 -27.41 -4.50
CA GLN A 183 -6.37 -27.79 -5.89
C GLN A 183 -7.66 -27.98 -6.73
N ILE A 184 -8.73 -28.49 -6.13
CA ILE A 184 -10.05 -28.59 -6.78
C ILE A 184 -10.65 -27.21 -7.03
N GLY A 185 -10.68 -26.34 -6.01
CA GLY A 185 -11.15 -24.96 -6.14
C GLY A 185 -10.39 -24.19 -7.22
N TYR A 186 -9.06 -24.28 -7.20
CA TYR A 186 -8.18 -23.66 -8.19
C TYR A 186 -8.37 -24.23 -9.61
N SER A 187 -8.66 -25.53 -9.74
CA SER A 187 -9.00 -26.14 -11.03
C SER A 187 -10.29 -25.54 -11.61
N TYR A 188 -11.34 -25.37 -10.79
CA TYR A 188 -12.57 -24.70 -11.23
C TYR A 188 -12.35 -23.22 -11.58
N GLN A 189 -11.50 -22.50 -10.83
CA GLN A 189 -11.12 -21.12 -11.16
C GLN A 189 -10.45 -21.05 -12.53
N LYS A 190 -9.47 -21.91 -12.83
CA LYS A 190 -8.83 -21.96 -14.16
C LYS A 190 -9.80 -22.27 -15.30
N MET A 191 -10.87 -23.01 -15.00
CA MET A 191 -11.96 -23.30 -15.94
C MET A 191 -13.00 -22.16 -16.01
N LYS A 192 -12.82 -21.07 -15.26
CA LYS A 192 -13.75 -19.96 -15.10
C LYS A 192 -15.13 -20.37 -14.57
N VAL A 193 -15.20 -21.44 -13.78
CA VAL A 193 -16.41 -21.92 -13.11
C VAL A 193 -16.40 -21.40 -11.66
N TYR A 194 -16.62 -20.09 -11.53
CA TYR A 194 -16.35 -19.36 -10.28
C TYR A 194 -17.19 -19.81 -9.08
N ASP A 195 -18.48 -20.11 -9.26
CA ASP A 195 -19.34 -20.54 -8.16
C ASP A 195 -18.83 -21.82 -7.47
N LYS A 196 -18.41 -22.81 -8.29
CA LYS A 196 -17.81 -24.05 -7.77
C LYS A 196 -16.43 -23.79 -7.17
N ALA A 197 -15.64 -22.91 -7.78
CA ALA A 197 -14.34 -22.54 -7.23
C ALA A 197 -14.51 -21.94 -5.82
N LEU A 198 -15.37 -20.94 -5.67
CA LEU A 198 -15.66 -20.29 -4.39
C LEU A 198 -16.25 -21.27 -3.37
N SER A 199 -17.09 -22.22 -3.78
CA SER A 199 -17.62 -23.24 -2.86
C SER A 199 -16.51 -24.08 -2.22
N PHE A 200 -15.52 -24.54 -3.00
CA PHE A 200 -14.38 -25.30 -2.47
C PHE A 200 -13.39 -24.42 -1.71
N LEU A 201 -13.15 -23.18 -2.15
CA LEU A 201 -12.23 -22.27 -1.48
C LEU A 201 -12.78 -21.81 -0.13
N ASN A 202 -14.08 -21.51 -0.03
CA ASN A 202 -14.73 -21.11 1.23
C ASN A 202 -14.72 -22.20 2.31
N SER A 203 -14.56 -23.48 1.95
CA SER A 203 -14.47 -24.55 2.95
C SER A 203 -13.09 -24.67 3.60
N ILE A 204 -12.11 -23.88 3.18
CA ILE A 204 -10.76 -23.82 3.78
C ILE A 204 -10.76 -22.77 4.89
N THR A 205 -10.56 -23.20 6.13
CA THR A 205 -10.57 -22.34 7.32
C THR A 205 -9.19 -21.77 7.64
N GLU A 206 -9.13 -20.77 8.53
CA GLU A 206 -7.87 -20.12 8.94
C GLU A 206 -6.88 -21.06 9.63
N GLU A 207 -7.37 -22.10 10.28
CA GLU A 207 -6.55 -23.15 10.91
C GLU A 207 -5.80 -24.01 9.89
N MET A 208 -6.22 -23.98 8.62
CA MET A 208 -5.61 -24.76 7.53
C MET A 208 -4.47 -23.97 6.88
N GLY A 209 -3.35 -24.66 6.59
CA GLY A 209 -2.15 -24.03 6.03
C GLY A 209 -2.32 -23.33 4.66
N ASP A 210 -3.38 -23.63 3.91
CA ASP A 210 -3.68 -23.01 2.61
C ASP A 210 -4.55 -21.76 2.69
N TYR A 211 -4.91 -21.28 3.89
CA TYR A 211 -5.86 -20.18 4.06
C TYR A 211 -5.46 -18.90 3.31
N ALA A 212 -4.24 -18.39 3.54
CA ALA A 212 -3.77 -17.17 2.87
C ALA A 212 -3.79 -17.31 1.34
N ARG A 213 -3.33 -18.45 0.83
CA ARG A 213 -3.31 -18.74 -0.61
C ARG A 213 -4.73 -18.82 -1.19
N THR A 214 -5.66 -19.39 -0.43
CA THR A 214 -7.09 -19.49 -0.76
C THR A 214 -7.72 -18.11 -0.87
N ARG A 215 -7.47 -17.24 0.13
CA ARG A 215 -7.98 -15.87 0.17
C ARG A 215 -7.47 -15.01 -1.00
N ILE A 216 -6.20 -15.17 -1.42
CA ILE A 216 -5.70 -14.52 -2.65
C ILE A 216 -6.48 -14.99 -3.88
N ARG A 217 -6.73 -16.30 -4.03
CA ARG A 217 -7.52 -16.82 -5.17
C ARG A 217 -8.96 -16.32 -5.16
N MET A 218 -9.58 -16.25 -3.98
CA MET A 218 -10.91 -15.69 -3.85
C MET A 218 -10.93 -14.20 -4.21
N SER A 219 -9.90 -13.43 -3.82
CA SER A 219 -9.75 -12.03 -4.23
C SER A 219 -9.70 -11.90 -5.75
N GLU A 220 -8.88 -12.70 -6.43
CA GLU A 220 -8.82 -12.73 -7.90
C GLU A 220 -10.19 -13.05 -8.53
N ILE A 221 -10.91 -14.06 -8.01
CA ILE A 221 -12.25 -14.42 -8.50
C ILE A 221 -13.24 -13.28 -8.29
N TYR A 222 -13.27 -12.70 -7.09
CA TYR A 222 -14.19 -11.61 -6.77
C TYR A 222 -13.92 -10.39 -7.65
N TYR A 223 -12.64 -10.07 -7.87
CA TYR A 223 -12.24 -9.05 -8.83
C TYR A 223 -12.76 -9.35 -10.25
N GLU A 224 -12.55 -10.57 -10.77
CA GLU A 224 -13.02 -10.97 -12.11
C GLU A 224 -14.55 -10.97 -12.25
N THR A 225 -15.27 -11.06 -11.14
CA THR A 225 -16.75 -10.99 -11.08
C THR A 225 -17.28 -9.62 -10.65
N GLU A 226 -16.43 -8.59 -10.66
CA GLU A 226 -16.77 -7.19 -10.32
C GLU A 226 -17.32 -7.01 -8.89
N LYS A 227 -16.91 -7.89 -7.98
CA LYS A 227 -17.24 -7.89 -6.55
C LYS A 227 -16.07 -7.31 -5.74
N PHE A 228 -15.80 -6.02 -5.95
CA PHE A 228 -14.55 -5.39 -5.51
C PHE A 228 -14.40 -5.27 -3.98
N GLU A 229 -15.49 -5.04 -3.25
CA GLU A 229 -15.48 -5.07 -1.78
C GLU A 229 -15.02 -6.44 -1.25
N GLN A 230 -15.64 -7.53 -1.73
CA GLN A 230 -15.25 -8.89 -1.33
C GLN A 230 -13.82 -9.23 -1.76
N SER A 231 -13.39 -8.71 -2.92
CA SER A 231 -12.01 -8.86 -3.39
C SER A 231 -11.02 -8.24 -2.40
N THR A 232 -11.27 -7.01 -1.98
CA THR A 232 -10.43 -6.26 -1.04
C THR A 232 -10.36 -6.96 0.31
N VAL A 233 -11.51 -7.39 0.84
CA VAL A 233 -11.59 -8.15 2.11
C VAL A 233 -10.75 -9.42 2.03
N CYS A 234 -10.91 -10.22 0.97
CA CYS A 234 -10.14 -11.45 0.82
C CYS A 234 -8.64 -11.17 0.69
N TYR A 235 -8.25 -10.11 -0.01
CA TYR A 235 -6.83 -9.74 -0.12
C TYR A 235 -6.22 -9.42 1.25
N TYR A 236 -6.86 -8.58 2.06
CA TYR A 236 -6.33 -8.23 3.37
C TYR A 236 -6.32 -9.41 4.35
N GLN A 237 -7.35 -10.25 4.35
CA GLN A 237 -7.38 -11.51 5.11
C GLN A 237 -6.22 -12.46 4.72
N ALA A 238 -5.86 -12.48 3.44
CA ALA A 238 -4.68 -13.22 3.02
C ALA A 238 -3.40 -12.64 3.62
N MET A 239 -3.23 -11.31 3.52
CA MET A 239 -2.04 -10.64 4.05
C MET A 239 -1.92 -10.73 5.57
N GLU A 240 -3.00 -10.94 6.32
CA GLU A 240 -2.93 -11.12 7.79
C GLU A 240 -2.20 -12.41 8.17
N THR A 241 -2.38 -13.46 7.36
CA THR A 241 -1.96 -14.84 7.67
C THR A 241 -0.85 -15.36 6.75
N LEU A 242 -0.47 -14.58 5.72
CA LEU A 242 0.51 -15.01 4.72
C LEU A 242 1.92 -15.13 5.32
N THR A 243 2.41 -16.37 5.37
CA THR A 243 3.77 -16.70 5.85
C THR A 243 4.60 -17.49 4.84
N ASP A 244 3.97 -17.95 3.75
CA ASP A 244 4.63 -18.75 2.72
C ASP A 244 5.66 -17.92 1.94
N LYS A 245 6.88 -18.46 1.85
CA LYS A 245 8.00 -17.77 1.19
C LYS A 245 7.73 -17.50 -0.27
N GLU A 246 7.42 -18.52 -1.04
CA GLU A 246 7.24 -18.40 -2.48
C GLU A 246 6.11 -17.40 -2.82
N MET A 247 5.03 -17.40 -2.05
CA MET A 247 3.91 -16.48 -2.23
C MET A 247 4.24 -15.03 -1.86
N LEU A 248 4.99 -14.78 -0.78
CA LEU A 248 5.42 -13.42 -0.43
C LEU A 248 6.39 -12.85 -1.47
N ASP A 249 7.34 -13.65 -1.95
CA ASP A 249 8.24 -13.24 -3.03
C ASP A 249 7.46 -13.02 -4.35
N TYR A 250 6.43 -13.82 -4.62
CA TYR A 250 5.53 -13.63 -5.76
C TYR A 250 4.75 -12.31 -5.68
N GLN A 251 4.15 -12.01 -4.52
CA GLN A 251 3.43 -10.76 -4.29
C GLN A 251 4.37 -9.56 -4.42
N PHE A 252 5.58 -9.68 -3.89
CA PHE A 252 6.62 -8.66 -4.08
C PHE A 252 6.93 -8.45 -5.56
N ASP A 253 7.14 -9.52 -6.33
CA ASP A 253 7.44 -9.42 -7.76
C ASP A 253 6.34 -8.69 -8.56
N GLU A 254 5.06 -8.84 -8.18
CA GLU A 254 3.94 -8.14 -8.81
C GLU A 254 3.87 -6.66 -8.43
N GLN A 255 4.23 -6.32 -7.18
CA GLN A 255 4.00 -5.00 -6.61
C GLN A 255 5.25 -4.12 -6.57
N LYS A 256 6.45 -4.71 -6.62
CA LYS A 256 7.75 -4.01 -6.44
C LYS A 256 7.98 -2.87 -7.42
N ILE A 257 7.31 -2.89 -8.57
CA ILE A 257 7.39 -1.81 -9.56
C ILE A 257 6.70 -0.54 -9.08
N LEU A 258 5.77 -0.63 -8.11
CA LEU A 258 5.06 0.51 -7.52
C LEU A 258 5.71 1.06 -6.25
N LEU A 259 6.61 0.29 -5.64
CA LEU A 259 7.28 0.66 -4.39
C LEU A 259 8.26 1.82 -4.62
N THR A 260 8.31 2.76 -3.67
CA THR A 260 9.39 3.74 -3.62
C THR A 260 10.72 3.05 -3.26
N LYS A 261 11.84 3.78 -3.40
CA LYS A 261 13.16 3.26 -2.99
C LYS A 261 13.17 2.90 -1.51
N GLU A 262 12.51 3.71 -0.69
CA GLU A 262 12.41 3.55 0.76
C GLU A 262 11.53 2.35 1.13
N GLU A 263 10.35 2.21 0.51
CA GLU A 263 9.45 1.06 0.73
C GLU A 263 10.10 -0.26 0.30
N LYS A 264 10.85 -0.24 -0.80
CA LYS A 264 11.61 -1.40 -1.26
C LYS A 264 12.71 -1.77 -0.27
N ALA A 265 13.48 -0.79 0.21
CA ALA A 265 14.53 -1.01 1.19
C ALA A 265 13.95 -1.54 2.52
N GLU A 266 12.80 -1.01 2.94
CA GLU A 266 12.07 -1.52 4.10
C GLU A 266 11.66 -2.98 3.91
N PHE A 267 11.03 -3.31 2.78
CA PHE A 267 10.63 -4.69 2.48
C PHE A 267 11.82 -5.67 2.53
N GLU A 268 12.98 -5.24 2.05
CA GLU A 268 14.22 -6.03 2.08
C GLU A 268 14.83 -6.15 3.48
N ALA A 269 14.63 -5.15 4.34
CA ALA A 269 15.18 -5.10 5.70
C ALA A 269 14.37 -5.86 6.74
N VAL A 270 13.04 -5.93 6.59
CA VAL A 270 12.16 -6.59 7.57
C VAL A 270 12.28 -8.13 7.51
N SER A 271 12.03 -8.78 8.64
CA SER A 271 11.98 -10.25 8.69
C SER A 271 10.85 -10.80 7.84
N TYR A 272 10.96 -12.08 7.46
CA TYR A 272 10.08 -12.66 6.45
C TYR A 272 8.61 -12.68 6.86
N ASP A 273 8.35 -12.91 8.14
CA ASP A 273 7.02 -12.80 8.73
C ASP A 273 6.48 -11.36 8.63
N GLN A 274 7.31 -10.33 8.82
CA GLN A 274 6.88 -8.93 8.81
C GLN A 274 6.58 -8.39 7.42
N LYS A 275 7.09 -9.01 6.35
CA LYS A 275 6.88 -8.59 4.95
C LYS A 275 5.41 -8.41 4.56
N ARG A 276 4.51 -9.23 5.14
CA ARG A 276 3.06 -9.14 4.86
C ARG A 276 2.46 -7.81 5.32
N TYR A 277 2.94 -7.26 6.44
CA TYR A 277 2.48 -5.97 6.97
C TYR A 277 2.93 -4.79 6.11
N VAL A 278 4.09 -4.92 5.44
CA VAL A 278 4.54 -3.91 4.47
C VAL A 278 3.53 -3.80 3.32
N PHE A 279 3.03 -4.92 2.79
CA PHE A 279 2.00 -4.91 1.74
C PHE A 279 0.65 -4.38 2.22
N GLN A 280 0.21 -4.77 3.42
CA GLN A 280 -1.03 -4.22 3.98
C GLN A 280 -0.95 -2.70 4.10
N ARG A 281 0.12 -2.20 4.72
CA ARG A 281 0.34 -0.77 4.88
C ARG A 281 0.42 -0.07 3.54
N PHE A 282 1.14 -0.65 2.57
CA PHE A 282 1.31 -0.11 1.23
C PHE A 282 -0.02 0.17 0.51
N TRP A 283 -0.98 -0.77 0.58
CA TRP A 283 -2.28 -0.60 -0.08
C TRP A 283 -3.24 0.28 0.72
N LYS A 284 -3.29 0.14 2.05
CA LYS A 284 -4.14 1.00 2.89
C LYS A 284 -3.72 2.47 2.81
N SER A 285 -2.42 2.76 2.78
CA SER A 285 -1.92 4.13 2.64
C SER A 285 -2.26 4.77 1.29
N ARG A 286 -2.55 3.95 0.27
CA ARG A 286 -2.91 4.38 -1.09
C ARG A 286 -4.41 4.24 -1.40
N ASP A 287 -5.21 3.85 -0.41
CA ASP A 287 -6.66 3.79 -0.54
C ASP A 287 -7.22 5.20 -0.83
N PRO A 288 -7.87 5.47 -1.96
CA PRO A 288 -8.34 6.82 -2.24
C PRO A 288 -9.59 7.18 -1.42
N ASP A 289 -10.36 6.20 -0.93
CA ASP A 289 -11.60 6.42 -0.21
C ASP A 289 -11.76 5.45 0.97
N PRO A 290 -11.20 5.77 2.15
CA PRO A 290 -11.30 4.91 3.32
C PRO A 290 -12.72 4.79 3.90
N SER A 291 -13.71 5.49 3.32
CA SER A 291 -15.11 5.35 3.74
C SER A 291 -15.81 4.13 3.13
N THR A 292 -15.16 3.43 2.18
CA THR A 292 -15.65 2.23 1.53
C THR A 292 -14.85 1.00 2.00
N VAL A 293 -15.43 -0.19 1.83
CA VAL A 293 -14.71 -1.45 2.11
C VAL A 293 -13.77 -1.81 0.95
N GLU A 294 -14.11 -1.38 -0.25
CA GLU A 294 -13.26 -1.51 -1.42
C GLU A 294 -12.04 -0.59 -1.28
N ASN A 295 -10.86 -1.10 -1.63
CA ASN A 295 -9.71 -0.26 -1.88
C ASN A 295 -9.59 -0.05 -3.39
N GLU A 296 -10.10 1.07 -3.90
CA GLU A 296 -10.23 1.27 -5.35
C GLU A 296 -8.88 1.28 -6.04
N ARG A 297 -7.81 1.66 -5.32
CA ARG A 297 -6.45 1.59 -5.83
C ARG A 297 -5.97 0.15 -6.00
N LEU A 298 -6.22 -0.73 -5.04
CA LEU A 298 -5.91 -2.16 -5.15
C LEU A 298 -6.70 -2.81 -6.29
N THR A 299 -8.00 -2.50 -6.40
CA THR A 299 -8.84 -2.93 -7.53
C THR A 299 -8.24 -2.49 -8.87
N GLU A 300 -7.85 -1.22 -8.98
CA GLU A 300 -7.20 -0.68 -10.17
C GLU A 300 -5.87 -1.40 -10.47
N HIS A 301 -5.10 -1.78 -9.44
CA HIS A 301 -3.87 -2.53 -9.64
C HIS A 301 -4.13 -3.87 -10.32
N PHE A 302 -5.12 -4.63 -9.84
CA PHE A 302 -5.52 -5.88 -10.49
C PHE A 302 -5.96 -5.65 -11.93
N ARG A 303 -6.70 -4.56 -12.20
CA ARG A 303 -7.08 -4.16 -13.57
C ARG A 303 -5.88 -3.94 -14.46
N ARG A 304 -4.92 -3.14 -13.99
CA ARG A 304 -3.73 -2.79 -14.78
C ARG A 304 -2.83 -4.00 -15.01
N VAL A 305 -2.66 -4.86 -14.01
CA VAL A 305 -1.87 -6.11 -14.16
C VAL A 305 -2.52 -7.04 -15.18
N ASN A 306 -3.84 -7.24 -15.11
CA ASN A 306 -4.55 -8.09 -16.06
C ASN A 306 -4.52 -7.51 -17.48
N PHE A 307 -4.71 -6.19 -17.62
CA PHE A 307 -4.57 -5.49 -18.89
C PHE A 307 -3.15 -5.65 -19.46
N ALA A 308 -2.12 -5.47 -18.64
CA ALA A 308 -0.73 -5.58 -19.07
C ALA A 308 -0.39 -7.00 -19.54
N ARG A 309 -0.82 -8.03 -18.81
CA ARG A 309 -0.61 -9.43 -19.19
C ARG A 309 -1.30 -9.81 -20.50
N PHE A 310 -2.44 -9.19 -20.79
CA PHE A 310 -3.21 -9.46 -22.00
C PHE A 310 -2.67 -8.69 -23.22
N ASN A 311 -2.43 -7.38 -23.07
CA ASN A 311 -2.09 -6.49 -24.19
C ASN A 311 -0.59 -6.37 -24.46
N PHE A 312 0.23 -6.53 -23.43
CA PHE A 312 1.69 -6.41 -23.50
C PHE A 312 2.35 -7.73 -23.16
N HIS A 313 1.70 -8.83 -23.56
CA HIS A 313 2.07 -10.18 -23.18
C HIS A 313 3.56 -10.42 -23.39
N PHE A 314 4.24 -10.73 -22.31
CA PHE A 314 5.57 -11.31 -22.35
C PHE A 314 5.51 -12.69 -21.78
N THR A 315 6.53 -13.44 -22.12
CA THR A 315 6.50 -14.84 -22.00
C THR A 315 7.13 -15.31 -20.69
N ALA A 316 8.15 -14.62 -20.18
CA ALA A 316 8.59 -14.86 -18.83
C ALA A 316 7.76 -14.05 -17.82
N PRO A 317 7.64 -14.52 -16.56
CA PRO A 317 7.16 -13.69 -15.46
C PRO A 317 7.86 -12.32 -15.46
N PRO A 318 7.11 -11.23 -15.21
CA PRO A 318 5.73 -11.18 -14.71
C PRO A 318 4.62 -11.33 -15.79
N TYR A 319 4.98 -11.78 -16.99
CA TYR A 319 4.14 -12.04 -18.17
C TYR A 319 3.66 -10.81 -18.92
N TYR A 320 4.39 -9.72 -18.76
CA TYR A 320 4.26 -8.50 -19.54
C TYR A 320 5.63 -7.88 -19.80
N ASP A 321 5.77 -7.16 -20.91
CA ASP A 321 6.99 -6.45 -21.28
C ASP A 321 7.08 -5.07 -20.59
N ASP A 322 8.02 -4.22 -21.00
CA ASP A 322 8.23 -2.93 -20.34
C ASP A 322 7.04 -1.97 -20.50
N ARG A 323 6.23 -2.11 -21.56
CA ARG A 323 4.97 -1.36 -21.70
C ARG A 323 4.00 -1.70 -20.58
N GLY A 324 3.94 -2.98 -20.19
CA GLY A 324 3.16 -3.42 -19.04
C GLY A 324 3.60 -2.78 -17.73
N LYS A 325 4.91 -2.59 -17.53
CA LYS A 325 5.43 -1.92 -16.33
C LYS A 325 4.99 -0.46 -16.27
N ILE A 326 5.09 0.27 -17.38
CA ILE A 326 4.67 1.67 -17.48
C ILE A 326 3.16 1.78 -17.30
N TYR A 327 2.37 0.90 -17.93
CA TYR A 327 0.91 0.89 -17.79
C TYR A 327 0.46 0.62 -16.34
N ILE A 328 1.15 -0.27 -15.61
CA ILE A 328 0.81 -0.53 -14.20
C ILE A 328 1.07 0.70 -13.32
N LYS A 329 2.17 1.42 -13.57
CA LYS A 329 2.52 2.64 -12.82
C LYS A 329 1.59 3.82 -13.09
N TYR A 330 1.35 4.11 -14.37
CA TYR A 330 0.73 5.38 -14.79
C TYR A 330 -0.68 5.20 -15.35
N GLY A 331 -1.09 3.97 -15.65
CA GLY A 331 -2.36 3.68 -16.30
C GLY A 331 -2.29 3.87 -17.82
N GLU A 332 -3.46 4.14 -18.40
CA GLU A 332 -3.63 4.41 -19.82
C GLU A 332 -2.94 5.73 -20.20
N PRO A 333 -2.11 5.77 -21.26
CA PRO A 333 -1.50 7.01 -21.72
C PRO A 333 -2.55 7.96 -22.30
N ASP A 334 -2.26 9.26 -22.27
CA ASP A 334 -3.13 10.28 -22.86
C ASP A 334 -3.18 10.12 -24.39
N GLU A 335 -2.00 9.94 -24.99
CA GLU A 335 -1.84 9.67 -26.41
C GLU A 335 -0.81 8.54 -26.62
N ARG A 336 -1.02 7.77 -27.69
CA ARG A 336 -0.17 6.63 -28.06
C ARG A 336 0.13 6.68 -29.55
N TYR A 337 1.41 6.62 -29.90
CA TYR A 337 1.87 6.47 -31.28
C TYR A 337 2.48 5.09 -31.49
N ASN A 338 1.95 4.33 -32.44
CA ASN A 338 2.51 3.06 -32.88
C ASN A 338 3.11 3.23 -34.27
N SER A 339 4.42 3.00 -34.42
CA SER A 339 5.02 3.03 -35.75
C SER A 339 4.43 1.95 -36.66
N PRO A 340 4.24 2.21 -37.95
CA PRO A 340 3.72 1.22 -38.89
C PRO A 340 4.57 -0.06 -38.89
N LEU A 341 3.90 -1.21 -38.73
CA LEU A 341 4.55 -2.53 -38.74
C LEU A 341 5.28 -2.79 -40.06
N GLY A 342 6.47 -3.38 -39.97
CA GLY A 342 7.24 -3.78 -41.15
C GLY A 342 8.01 -2.64 -41.83
N ASN A 343 8.19 -1.51 -41.15
CA ASN A 343 9.15 -0.49 -41.58
C ASN A 343 10.56 -1.11 -41.59
N THR A 344 11.18 -1.26 -42.76
CA THR A 344 12.52 -1.87 -42.85
C THR A 344 13.65 -0.95 -42.39
N LEU A 345 13.36 0.35 -42.19
CA LEU A 345 14.33 1.36 -41.79
C LEU A 345 14.51 1.45 -40.27
N ALA A 346 13.56 0.96 -39.47
CA ALA A 346 13.58 0.96 -38.02
C ALA A 346 12.98 -0.35 -37.48
N LYS A 347 13.46 -0.83 -36.33
CA LYS A 347 12.74 -1.84 -35.55
C LYS A 347 11.35 -1.31 -35.19
N ASP A 348 10.37 -2.20 -35.01
CA ASP A 348 9.05 -1.80 -34.52
C ASP A 348 9.19 -1.01 -33.22
N ASN A 349 8.44 0.08 -33.09
CA ASN A 349 8.58 1.00 -31.96
C ASN A 349 7.27 1.74 -31.70
N GLU A 350 7.13 2.22 -30.47
CA GLU A 350 5.89 2.74 -29.91
C GLU A 350 6.22 3.81 -28.88
N SER A 351 5.42 4.87 -28.77
CA SER A 351 5.65 5.95 -27.82
C SER A 351 4.37 6.41 -27.14
N TRP A 352 4.45 6.67 -25.85
CA TRP A 352 3.35 7.09 -24.98
C TRP A 352 3.61 8.47 -24.41
N SER A 353 2.56 9.27 -24.22
CA SER A 353 2.62 10.52 -23.48
C SER A 353 1.61 10.56 -22.32
N TYR A 354 2.02 11.22 -21.24
CA TYR A 354 1.24 11.41 -20.00
C TYR A 354 1.24 12.90 -19.60
N GLU A 355 0.93 13.78 -20.55
CA GLU A 355 0.89 15.24 -20.39
C GLU A 355 -0.13 15.72 -19.33
N THR A 356 -1.18 14.93 -19.06
CA THR A 356 -2.15 15.21 -17.98
C THR A 356 -1.57 15.05 -16.58
N ILE A 357 -0.52 14.24 -16.43
CA ILE A 357 0.21 14.05 -15.17
C ILE A 357 1.26 15.15 -15.01
N THR A 358 2.18 15.23 -15.97
CA THR A 358 3.20 16.28 -16.03
C THR A 358 3.74 16.40 -17.44
N LYS A 359 4.09 17.64 -17.82
CA LYS A 359 4.83 17.87 -19.06
C LYS A 359 6.14 17.09 -19.06
N GLY A 360 6.51 16.53 -20.21
CA GLY A 360 7.76 15.76 -20.35
C GLY A 360 7.65 14.28 -19.98
N LEU A 361 6.53 13.82 -19.41
CA LEU A 361 6.37 12.41 -19.04
C LEU A 361 5.99 11.57 -20.28
N VAL A 362 7.01 11.20 -21.04
CA VAL A 362 6.88 10.39 -22.25
C VAL A 362 7.74 9.14 -22.17
N PHE A 363 7.33 8.08 -22.85
CA PHE A 363 8.04 6.80 -22.86
C PHE A 363 8.15 6.27 -24.27
N ASP A 364 9.37 5.91 -24.68
CA ASP A 364 9.67 5.28 -25.95
C ASP A 364 9.92 3.78 -25.75
N PHE A 365 9.35 2.95 -26.61
CA PHE A 365 9.50 1.50 -26.58
C PHE A 365 9.97 0.98 -27.93
N VAL A 366 10.95 0.08 -27.91
CA VAL A 366 11.52 -0.53 -29.11
C VAL A 366 11.45 -2.04 -29.01
N ALA A 367 11.09 -2.68 -30.12
CA ALA A 367 11.02 -4.13 -30.22
C ALA A 367 12.41 -4.78 -30.08
N ASP A 368 12.48 -5.81 -29.25
CA ASP A 368 13.64 -6.65 -29.02
C ASP A 368 13.20 -8.12 -28.94
N GLY A 369 13.47 -8.93 -29.96
CA GLY A 369 13.23 -10.38 -29.89
C GLY A 369 11.77 -10.80 -29.62
N GLY A 370 10.79 -10.07 -30.16
CA GLY A 370 9.36 -10.40 -30.07
C GLY A 370 8.60 -9.78 -28.89
N TYR A 371 9.22 -8.86 -28.15
CA TYR A 371 8.60 -8.05 -27.10
C TYR A 371 9.17 -6.63 -27.13
N TYR A 372 8.61 -5.69 -26.36
CA TYR A 372 9.10 -4.30 -26.32
C TYR A 372 9.89 -4.02 -25.05
N LYS A 373 11.00 -3.31 -25.21
CA LYS A 373 11.77 -2.75 -24.10
C LYS A 373 11.59 -1.25 -24.04
N LEU A 374 11.63 -0.70 -22.83
CA LEU A 374 11.74 0.74 -22.64
C LEU A 374 13.09 1.18 -23.20
N ALA A 375 13.07 2.11 -24.15
CA ALA A 375 14.25 2.70 -24.75
C ALA A 375 14.61 4.00 -24.01
N GLN A 376 15.90 4.32 -23.96
CA GLN A 376 16.35 5.63 -23.51
C GLN A 376 15.92 6.71 -24.51
N ASP A 377 15.97 6.38 -25.80
CA ASP A 377 15.53 7.21 -26.91
C ASP A 377 15.29 6.38 -28.19
N LEU A 378 14.77 7.01 -29.24
CA LEU A 378 14.45 6.34 -30.51
C LEU A 378 15.67 6.02 -31.39
N THR A 379 16.90 6.36 -30.99
CA THR A 379 18.11 5.89 -31.69
C THR A 379 18.29 4.37 -31.53
N GLU A 380 17.73 3.77 -30.47
CA GLU A 380 17.72 2.32 -30.23
C GLU A 380 16.86 1.54 -31.24
N ALA A 381 15.92 2.23 -31.90
CA ALA A 381 15.10 1.67 -32.98
C ALA A 381 15.92 1.38 -34.24
N ALA A 382 17.15 1.89 -34.35
CA ALA A 382 17.99 1.61 -35.50
C ALA A 382 18.40 0.12 -35.60
N PRO A 383 18.33 -0.49 -36.79
CA PRO A 383 18.82 -1.84 -37.03
C PRO A 383 20.33 -2.00 -36.74
N PRO A 384 20.80 -3.24 -36.49
CA PRO A 384 22.24 -3.52 -36.42
C PRO A 384 22.98 -3.04 -37.69
N GLY A 385 24.18 -2.49 -37.52
CA GLY A 385 25.01 -1.99 -38.64
C GLY A 385 24.88 -0.49 -38.95
N TYR A 386 23.91 0.22 -38.36
CA TYR A 386 23.80 1.67 -38.50
C TYR A 386 24.92 2.38 -37.71
N SER A 387 25.61 3.31 -38.37
CA SER A 387 26.54 4.27 -37.77
C SER A 387 25.81 5.25 -36.84
N PHE A 388 26.56 5.97 -36.01
CA PHE A 388 25.98 6.96 -35.09
C PHE A 388 25.12 8.01 -35.80
N ASP A 389 25.62 8.62 -36.88
CA ASP A 389 24.88 9.65 -37.63
C ASP A 389 23.60 9.10 -38.27
N GLN A 390 23.64 7.86 -38.77
CA GLN A 390 22.46 7.19 -39.33
C GLN A 390 21.40 6.92 -38.26
N ARG A 391 21.80 6.58 -37.04
CA ARG A 391 20.87 6.42 -35.90
C ARG A 391 20.22 7.73 -35.52
N LEU A 392 21.01 8.80 -35.47
CA LEU A 392 20.52 10.14 -35.14
C LEU A 392 19.54 10.65 -36.22
N ALA A 393 19.88 10.48 -37.50
CA ALA A 393 18.99 10.84 -38.61
C ALA A 393 17.67 10.04 -38.60
N LEU A 394 17.73 8.74 -38.27
CA LEU A 394 16.54 7.91 -38.10
C LEU A 394 15.67 8.41 -36.95
N ALA A 395 16.27 8.63 -35.78
CA ALA A 395 15.56 9.12 -34.60
C ALA A 395 14.89 10.48 -34.85
N ALA A 396 15.54 11.39 -35.59
CA ALA A 396 14.96 12.67 -35.98
C ALA A 396 13.62 12.50 -36.72
N GLY A 397 13.57 11.57 -37.69
CA GLY A 397 12.35 11.24 -38.41
C GLY A 397 11.29 10.62 -37.51
N LEU A 398 11.67 9.68 -36.64
CA LEU A 398 10.75 9.06 -35.70
C LEU A 398 10.15 10.05 -34.69
N TYR A 399 10.94 11.02 -34.21
CA TYR A 399 10.43 12.09 -33.34
C TYR A 399 9.52 13.07 -34.10
N MET A 400 9.81 13.35 -35.38
CA MET A 400 8.93 14.15 -36.23
C MET A 400 7.53 13.53 -36.34
N ASP A 401 7.45 12.21 -36.53
CA ASP A 401 6.17 11.48 -36.60
C ASP A 401 5.34 11.61 -35.31
N ARG A 402 5.99 11.88 -34.17
CA ARG A 402 5.39 11.91 -32.83
C ARG A 402 5.16 13.33 -32.29
N SER A 403 5.48 14.36 -33.06
CA SER A 403 5.39 15.75 -32.61
C SER A 403 3.98 16.16 -32.16
N HIS A 404 2.94 15.47 -32.64
CA HIS A 404 1.55 15.74 -32.30
C HIS A 404 1.08 15.13 -30.97
N ILE A 405 1.81 14.16 -30.40
CA ILE A 405 1.38 13.49 -29.16
C ILE A 405 2.02 14.08 -27.89
N SER A 406 3.05 14.94 -28.02
CA SER A 406 3.69 15.61 -26.87
C SER A 406 4.42 16.87 -27.32
N ASP A 407 4.32 17.92 -26.50
CA ASP A 407 5.13 19.15 -26.60
C ASP A 407 6.63 18.80 -26.64
N SER A 408 7.04 17.80 -25.85
CA SER A 408 8.44 17.38 -25.69
C SER A 408 9.00 16.80 -26.99
N TYR A 409 8.22 15.97 -27.69
CA TYR A 409 8.60 15.47 -29.01
C TYR A 409 8.59 16.58 -30.07
N SER A 410 7.62 17.50 -30.01
CA SER A 410 7.57 18.65 -30.91
C SER A 410 8.84 19.51 -30.81
N MET A 411 9.34 19.75 -29.61
CA MET A 411 10.59 20.49 -29.41
C MET A 411 11.81 19.80 -30.04
N LEU A 412 11.85 18.46 -30.13
CA LEU A 412 12.94 17.76 -30.81
C LEU A 412 12.97 18.00 -32.32
N THR A 413 11.83 18.33 -32.94
CA THR A 413 11.73 18.51 -34.40
C THR A 413 12.39 19.79 -34.90
N VAL A 414 12.49 20.81 -34.05
CA VAL A 414 13.12 22.09 -34.38
C VAL A 414 14.63 21.93 -34.23
N SER A 415 15.33 21.70 -35.35
CA SER A 415 16.80 21.53 -35.42
C SER A 415 17.33 20.37 -34.55
N PHE A 416 16.92 19.15 -34.87
CA PHE A 416 17.36 17.95 -34.16
C PHE A 416 18.89 17.83 -34.12
N SER A 417 19.43 17.62 -32.92
CA SER A 417 20.87 17.48 -32.64
C SER A 417 21.08 16.61 -31.40
N MET A 418 22.32 16.16 -31.18
CA MET A 418 22.65 15.39 -29.98
C MET A 418 22.42 16.18 -28.69
N ASP A 419 22.75 17.47 -28.69
CA ASP A 419 22.54 18.35 -27.53
C ASP A 419 21.04 18.44 -27.18
N ARG A 420 20.19 18.59 -28.18
CA ARG A 420 18.73 18.60 -28.00
C ARG A 420 18.19 17.27 -27.48
N LEU A 421 18.76 16.16 -27.93
CA LEU A 421 18.40 14.84 -27.43
C LEU A 421 18.81 14.67 -25.96
N ASN A 422 19.99 15.17 -25.57
CA ASN A 422 20.44 15.18 -24.18
C ASN A 422 19.54 16.05 -23.30
N ASP A 423 19.15 17.24 -23.77
CA ASP A 423 18.22 18.12 -23.06
C ASP A 423 16.86 17.44 -22.85
N PHE A 424 16.32 16.80 -23.90
CA PHE A 424 15.08 16.03 -23.81
C PHE A 424 15.18 14.86 -22.81
N GLN A 425 16.30 14.14 -22.79
CA GLN A 425 16.52 13.08 -21.80
C GLN A 425 16.61 13.63 -20.38
N ALA A 426 17.21 14.80 -20.20
CA ALA A 426 17.25 15.48 -18.91
C ALA A 426 15.85 15.89 -18.44
N ASP A 427 15.04 16.46 -19.33
CA ASP A 427 13.64 16.82 -19.06
C ASP A 427 12.79 15.60 -18.70
N GLN A 428 12.95 14.49 -19.45
CA GLN A 428 12.29 13.22 -19.15
C GLN A 428 12.72 12.68 -17.76
N ALA A 429 14.01 12.74 -17.45
CA ALA A 429 14.54 12.32 -16.16
C ALA A 429 14.03 13.22 -15.02
N GLU A 430 13.90 14.53 -15.24
CA GLU A 430 13.30 15.47 -14.29
C GLU A 430 11.82 15.14 -14.07
N ALA A 431 11.05 14.92 -15.13
CA ALA A 431 9.64 14.52 -15.06
C ALA A 431 9.46 13.21 -14.26
N LEU A 432 10.32 12.22 -14.50
CA LEU A 432 10.36 10.96 -13.76
C LEU A 432 10.77 11.15 -12.30
N ASN A 433 11.69 12.06 -12.00
CA ASN A 433 12.09 12.35 -10.62
C ASN A 433 11.01 13.13 -9.85
N LYS A 434 10.23 13.95 -10.55
CA LYS A 434 9.08 14.68 -9.99
C LYS A 434 7.89 13.74 -9.74
N TYR A 435 7.70 12.72 -10.57
CA TYR A 435 6.64 11.72 -10.46
C TYR A 435 7.17 10.27 -10.58
N PRO A 436 8.03 9.82 -9.63
CA PRO A 436 8.67 8.51 -9.72
C PRO A 436 7.74 7.35 -9.36
N GLY A 437 6.51 7.64 -8.94
CA GLY A 437 5.62 6.72 -8.24
C GLY A 437 4.30 6.42 -8.95
N ASP A 438 3.64 5.42 -8.40
CA ASP A 438 2.28 4.99 -8.72
C ASP A 438 1.27 6.14 -8.72
N ILE A 439 0.60 6.36 -9.86
CA ILE A 439 -0.44 7.39 -9.99
C ILE A 439 -1.79 6.73 -10.20
N TYR A 440 -2.73 7.13 -9.35
CA TYR A 440 -4.12 6.79 -9.49
C TYR A 440 -5.01 7.96 -9.06
N ALA A 441 -5.84 8.41 -9.99
CA ALA A 441 -6.96 9.29 -9.74
C ALA A 441 -8.25 8.53 -10.10
N PRO A 442 -9.17 8.29 -9.15
CA PRO A 442 -10.41 7.58 -9.44
C PRO A 442 -11.22 8.29 -10.55
N LYS A 443 -11.52 7.58 -11.65
CA LYS A 443 -12.27 8.14 -12.80
C LYS A 443 -13.72 8.52 -12.44
N GLU A 444 -14.28 7.93 -11.38
CA GLU A 444 -15.69 8.09 -10.99
C GLU A 444 -15.98 9.31 -10.10
N ASN A 445 -14.95 10.01 -9.62
CA ASN A 445 -15.11 11.21 -8.78
C ASN A 445 -15.46 12.46 -9.63
N LYS A 446 -16.52 12.37 -10.44
CA LYS A 446 -16.98 13.46 -11.33
C LYS A 446 -17.40 14.73 -10.58
N TYR A 447 -17.57 14.65 -9.25
CA TYR A 447 -17.84 15.80 -8.39
C TYR A 447 -17.02 15.73 -7.11
N THR A 448 -15.94 16.51 -7.04
CA THR A 448 -15.18 16.72 -5.81
C THR A 448 -15.99 17.61 -4.88
N PHE A 449 -16.45 17.10 -3.74
CA PHE A 449 -17.11 17.92 -2.72
C PHE A 449 -16.06 18.83 -2.05
N PRO A 450 -16.10 20.16 -2.21
CA PRO A 450 -15.08 21.02 -1.64
C PRO A 450 -15.31 21.22 -0.14
N PHE A 451 -14.29 20.95 0.66
CA PHE A 451 -14.33 21.19 2.09
C PHE A 451 -12.93 21.47 2.64
N ILE A 452 -12.89 21.99 3.86
CA ILE A 452 -11.67 22.25 4.64
C ILE A 452 -11.84 21.57 5.99
N SER A 453 -10.80 20.88 6.46
CA SER A 453 -10.70 20.42 7.83
C SER A 453 -9.43 20.95 8.49
N LYS A 454 -9.59 21.52 9.69
CA LYS A 454 -8.53 21.95 10.61
C LYS A 454 -8.78 21.31 11.97
N TRP A 455 -7.79 21.31 12.85
CA TRP A 455 -7.98 20.82 14.21
C TRP A 455 -7.22 21.63 15.24
N GLY A 456 -7.71 21.56 16.49
CA GLY A 456 -6.99 22.01 17.67
C GLY A 456 -6.77 20.85 18.64
N GLN A 457 -5.63 20.85 19.31
CA GLN A 457 -5.28 19.86 20.33
C GLN A 457 -5.29 20.46 21.73
N PHE A 458 -5.99 19.82 22.65
CA PHE A 458 -6.17 20.24 24.04
C PHE A 458 -5.83 19.09 24.99
N LYS A 459 -5.41 19.40 26.22
CA LYS A 459 -5.15 18.39 27.25
C LYS A 459 -6.45 17.67 27.64
N GLU A 460 -6.38 16.35 27.78
CA GLU A 460 -7.47 15.52 28.31
C GLU A 460 -6.99 14.74 29.55
N LYS A 461 -7.94 14.12 30.27
CA LYS A 461 -7.63 13.21 31.39
C LYS A 461 -6.97 11.92 30.87
N ASN A 462 -6.36 11.17 31.79
CA ASN A 462 -5.75 9.85 31.53
C ASN A 462 -4.65 9.90 30.46
N GLU A 463 -3.82 10.95 30.49
CA GLU A 463 -2.66 11.13 29.58
C GLU A 463 -3.05 11.10 28.09
N LYS A 464 -4.31 11.44 27.78
CA LYS A 464 -4.81 11.61 26.42
C LYS A 464 -4.80 13.07 26.00
N THR A 465 -4.93 13.24 24.70
CA THR A 465 -5.08 14.53 24.04
C THR A 465 -6.42 14.58 23.34
N ARG A 466 -7.19 15.62 23.67
CA ARG A 466 -8.46 15.95 23.03
C ARG A 466 -8.17 16.60 21.68
N LEU A 467 -8.66 16.00 20.61
CA LEU A 467 -8.63 16.52 19.26
C LEU A 467 -9.99 17.06 18.90
N GLU A 468 -10.05 18.31 18.47
CA GLU A 468 -11.26 18.91 17.94
C GLU A 468 -11.05 19.21 16.46
N PHE A 469 -11.75 18.48 15.59
CA PHE A 469 -11.75 18.69 14.15
C PHE A 469 -12.87 19.66 13.77
N TYR A 470 -12.50 20.76 13.11
CA TYR A 470 -13.39 21.78 12.58
C TYR A 470 -13.47 21.63 11.06
N THR A 471 -14.59 21.12 10.58
CA THR A 471 -14.82 20.87 9.16
C THR A 471 -15.83 21.86 8.61
N SER A 472 -15.54 22.44 7.45
CA SER A 472 -16.41 23.43 6.82
C SER A 472 -16.48 23.28 5.31
N PHE A 473 -17.62 23.64 4.73
CA PHE A 473 -17.84 23.62 3.28
C PHE A 473 -18.80 24.75 2.85
N PRO A 474 -18.66 25.27 1.62
CA PRO A 474 -19.56 26.30 1.11
C PRO A 474 -20.92 25.69 0.75
N GLY A 475 -22.00 26.43 0.94
CA GLY A 475 -23.33 25.92 0.59
C GLY A 475 -23.51 25.64 -0.91
N SER A 476 -22.73 26.30 -1.77
CA SER A 476 -22.65 26.00 -3.21
C SER A 476 -22.15 24.59 -3.55
N ALA A 477 -21.54 23.89 -2.58
CA ALA A 477 -21.18 22.47 -2.69
C ALA A 477 -22.41 21.56 -2.73
N LEU A 478 -23.50 21.95 -2.05
CA LEU A 478 -24.73 21.15 -1.99
C LEU A 478 -25.50 21.28 -3.30
N LYS A 479 -25.84 20.13 -3.91
CA LYS A 479 -26.68 20.10 -5.11
C LYS A 479 -28.13 19.88 -4.71
N LEU A 480 -28.99 20.78 -5.19
CA LEU A 480 -30.42 20.71 -5.00
C LEU A 480 -31.06 19.96 -6.16
N SER A 481 -31.87 18.96 -5.84
CA SER A 481 -32.64 18.17 -6.82
C SER A 481 -33.99 18.81 -7.18
N THR A 482 -34.39 19.85 -6.46
CA THR A 482 -35.68 20.55 -6.64
C THR A 482 -35.54 22.04 -6.37
N SER A 483 -36.38 22.83 -7.04
CA SER A 483 -36.51 24.27 -6.80
C SER A 483 -37.48 24.59 -5.64
N ASN A 484 -38.25 23.60 -5.16
CA ASN A 484 -39.21 23.79 -4.07
C ASN A 484 -38.48 23.90 -2.72
N MET A 485 -38.86 24.91 -1.94
CA MET A 485 -38.25 25.24 -0.64
C MET A 485 -39.34 25.31 0.45
N PRO A 486 -39.03 24.94 1.71
CA PRO A 486 -37.73 24.47 2.22
C PRO A 486 -37.42 23.02 1.86
N VAL A 487 -36.13 22.68 1.85
CA VAL A 487 -35.64 21.30 1.67
C VAL A 487 -34.58 20.97 2.71
N THR A 488 -34.58 19.74 3.22
CA THR A 488 -33.51 19.23 4.09
C THR A 488 -32.51 18.45 3.26
N LYS A 489 -31.24 18.84 3.34
CA LYS A 489 -30.11 18.14 2.72
C LYS A 489 -29.35 17.34 3.77
N TYR A 490 -28.93 16.14 3.42
CA TYR A 490 -28.10 15.29 4.27
C TYR A 490 -26.67 15.22 3.73
N VAL A 491 -25.71 15.37 4.63
CA VAL A 491 -24.29 15.23 4.34
C VAL A 491 -23.71 14.20 5.31
N ASP A 492 -23.05 13.20 4.77
CA ASP A 492 -22.27 12.25 5.55
C ASP A 492 -20.84 12.80 5.71
N PHE A 493 -20.33 12.74 6.93
CA PHE A 493 -18.93 12.97 7.26
C PHE A 493 -18.38 11.69 7.88
N PHE A 494 -17.33 11.18 7.28
CA PHE A 494 -16.57 10.05 7.76
C PHE A 494 -15.16 10.53 8.14
N ILE A 495 -14.64 10.01 9.24
CA ILE A 495 -13.27 10.22 9.69
C ILE A 495 -12.66 8.87 10.03
N GLU A 496 -11.44 8.69 9.56
CA GLU A 496 -10.58 7.58 9.96
C GLU A 496 -9.28 8.17 10.50
N VAL A 497 -8.86 7.71 11.68
CA VAL A 497 -7.53 7.98 12.21
C VAL A 497 -6.83 6.64 12.33
N ASP A 498 -5.68 6.53 11.69
CA ASP A 498 -4.87 5.33 11.65
C ASP A 498 -3.56 5.49 12.41
N ASP A 499 -3.07 4.40 13.00
CA ASP A 499 -1.68 4.32 13.48
C ASP A 499 -0.68 4.36 12.30
N THR A 500 0.63 4.32 12.62
CA THR A 500 1.70 4.29 11.60
C THR A 500 1.70 3.05 10.71
N ASN A 501 0.92 2.02 11.06
CA ASN A 501 0.74 0.80 10.28
C ASN A 501 -0.57 0.80 9.49
N PHE A 502 -1.30 1.92 9.43
CA PHE A 502 -2.60 2.04 8.79
C PHE A 502 -3.64 1.08 9.40
N ASN A 503 -3.59 0.89 10.72
CA ASN A 503 -4.67 0.28 11.48
C ASN A 503 -5.54 1.38 12.09
N ALA A 504 -6.84 1.33 11.79
CA ALA A 504 -7.80 2.29 12.31
C ALA A 504 -7.86 2.24 13.83
N VAL A 505 -7.51 3.36 14.47
CA VAL A 505 -7.71 3.60 15.91
C VAL A 505 -9.02 4.36 16.16
N ILE A 506 -9.48 5.13 15.18
CA ILE A 506 -10.79 5.76 15.13
C ILE A 506 -11.35 5.51 13.73
N SER A 507 -12.60 5.06 13.65
CA SER A 507 -13.38 5.06 12.41
C SER A 507 -14.81 5.43 12.80
N ASP A 508 -15.31 6.56 12.29
CA ASP A 508 -16.60 7.11 12.69
C ASP A 508 -17.30 7.78 11.50
N LYS A 509 -18.62 7.62 11.43
CA LYS A 509 -19.47 8.18 10.37
C LYS A 509 -20.66 8.89 10.99
N LYS A 510 -20.81 10.18 10.69
CA LYS A 510 -21.93 11.02 11.14
C LYS A 510 -22.69 11.60 9.98
N ARG A 511 -24.01 11.69 10.14
CA ARG A 511 -24.91 12.33 9.19
C ARG A 511 -25.40 13.66 9.76
N PHE A 512 -25.21 14.73 8.99
CA PHE A 512 -25.66 16.08 9.31
C PHE A 512 -26.84 16.48 8.43
N ALA A 513 -27.86 17.10 9.02
CA ALA A 513 -29.03 17.61 8.31
C ALA A 513 -28.96 19.14 8.21
N TYR A 514 -29.13 19.68 7.00
CA TYR A 514 -29.10 21.11 6.70
C TYR A 514 -30.43 21.55 6.09
N ASN A 515 -31.14 22.41 6.81
CA ASN A 515 -32.43 22.94 6.36
C ASN A 515 -32.20 24.16 5.46
N ILE A 516 -32.45 23.99 4.17
CA ILE A 516 -32.28 25.01 3.14
C ILE A 516 -33.61 25.71 2.92
N THR A 517 -33.63 27.03 3.12
CA THR A 517 -34.86 27.84 3.06
C THR A 517 -34.93 28.72 1.81
N SER A 518 -33.79 29.05 1.19
CA SER A 518 -33.74 29.75 -0.09
C SER A 518 -32.42 29.48 -0.83
N HIS A 519 -32.45 29.61 -2.16
CA HIS A 519 -31.28 29.43 -3.02
C HIS A 519 -30.19 30.47 -2.74
N GLU A 520 -30.55 31.75 -2.59
CA GLU A 520 -29.59 32.82 -2.30
C GLU A 520 -28.86 32.60 -0.97
N LYS A 521 -29.59 32.19 0.08
CA LYS A 521 -28.97 31.87 1.36
C LYS A 521 -28.02 30.69 1.26
N LEU A 522 -28.37 29.66 0.47
CA LEU A 522 -27.48 28.52 0.24
C LEU A 522 -26.18 28.95 -0.45
N GLN A 523 -26.27 29.73 -1.53
CA GLN A 523 -25.09 30.15 -2.31
C GLN A 523 -24.10 30.97 -1.46
N ASN A 524 -24.60 31.72 -0.47
CA ASN A 524 -23.79 32.54 0.42
C ASN A 524 -23.50 31.87 1.78
N ALA A 525 -23.97 30.64 2.01
CA ALA A 525 -23.77 29.95 3.28
C ALA A 525 -22.36 29.37 3.39
N GLN A 526 -21.82 29.41 4.60
CA GLN A 526 -20.69 28.58 5.01
C GLN A 526 -21.14 27.68 6.16
N TYR A 527 -21.15 26.38 5.93
CA TYR A 527 -21.46 25.40 6.95
C TYR A 527 -20.19 24.99 7.69
N VAL A 528 -20.27 24.88 9.02
CA VAL A 528 -19.18 24.42 9.86
C VAL A 528 -19.73 23.51 10.94
N PHE A 529 -19.01 22.44 11.24
CA PHE A 529 -19.31 21.52 12.33
C PHE A 529 -18.02 21.08 13.01
N GLN A 530 -18.17 20.57 14.23
CA GLN A 530 -17.05 20.10 15.06
C GLN A 530 -17.26 18.64 15.44
N ASN A 531 -16.18 17.87 15.38
CA ASN A 531 -16.10 16.53 15.96
C ASN A 531 -14.94 16.46 16.95
N THR A 532 -15.15 15.79 18.08
CA THR A 532 -14.17 15.70 19.16
C THR A 532 -13.83 14.24 19.41
N TYR A 533 -12.54 13.94 19.53
CA TYR A 533 -12.01 12.61 19.83
C TYR A 533 -10.86 12.71 20.83
N SER A 534 -10.53 11.58 21.48
CA SER A 534 -9.44 11.52 22.46
C SER A 534 -8.43 10.45 22.06
N LEU A 535 -7.18 10.85 21.81
CA LEU A 535 -6.11 9.93 21.40
C LEU A 535 -4.93 9.98 22.37
N SER A 536 -4.17 8.89 22.41
CA SER A 536 -2.86 8.91 23.05
C SER A 536 -1.87 9.75 22.23
N PRO A 537 -0.86 10.36 22.85
CA PRO A 537 0.20 11.05 22.12
C PRO A 537 0.94 10.12 21.16
N GLY A 538 1.27 10.60 19.96
CA GLY A 538 1.91 9.78 18.93
C GLY A 538 1.74 10.33 17.52
N ASN A 539 2.20 9.55 16.53
CA ASN A 539 2.06 9.86 15.11
C ASN A 539 0.95 9.00 14.52
N TYR A 540 0.08 9.63 13.74
CA TYR A 540 -1.08 9.02 13.11
C TYR A 540 -1.25 9.55 11.69
N ASN A 541 -2.07 8.88 10.89
CA ASN A 541 -2.64 9.43 9.68
C ASN A 541 -4.12 9.74 9.94
N VAL A 542 -4.66 10.81 9.33
CA VAL A 542 -6.10 11.10 9.38
C VAL A 542 -6.65 11.29 7.99
N ALA A 543 -7.76 10.62 7.72
CA ALA A 543 -8.57 10.80 6.53
C ALA A 543 -9.94 11.39 6.90
N PHE A 544 -10.36 12.40 6.13
CA PHE A 544 -11.70 12.96 6.19
C PHE A 544 -12.39 12.69 4.87
N VAL A 545 -13.61 12.18 4.93
CA VAL A 545 -14.46 11.99 3.77
C VAL A 545 -15.77 12.72 4.01
N ILE A 546 -16.19 13.54 3.06
CA ILE A 546 -17.50 14.20 3.09
C ILE A 546 -18.27 13.85 1.82
N SER A 547 -19.55 13.55 1.93
CA SER A 547 -20.39 13.24 0.78
C SER A 547 -21.79 13.81 0.92
N ASP A 548 -22.30 14.38 -0.17
CA ASP A 548 -23.74 14.64 -0.31
C ASP A 548 -24.46 13.30 -0.43
N VAL A 549 -25.52 13.08 0.34
CA VAL A 549 -26.22 11.78 0.37
C VAL A 549 -27.08 11.57 -0.88
N ASP A 550 -27.56 12.65 -1.51
CA ASP A 550 -28.51 12.55 -2.62
C ASP A 550 -27.84 12.51 -3.99
N VAL A 551 -26.54 12.80 -4.07
CA VAL A 551 -25.76 12.80 -5.32
C VAL A 551 -24.39 12.17 -5.09
N ALA A 552 -23.80 11.58 -6.13
CA ALA A 552 -22.44 11.03 -6.08
C ALA A 552 -21.35 12.13 -6.07
N SER A 553 -21.40 13.02 -5.06
CA SER A 553 -20.41 14.07 -4.83
C SER A 553 -19.70 13.81 -3.51
N LYS A 554 -18.39 13.58 -3.59
CA LYS A 554 -17.56 13.19 -2.45
C LYS A 554 -16.25 13.96 -2.46
N GLY A 555 -15.75 14.29 -1.28
CA GLY A 555 -14.46 14.92 -1.09
C GLY A 555 -13.66 14.11 -0.08
N VAL A 556 -12.37 13.90 -0.36
CA VAL A 556 -11.45 13.19 0.52
C VAL A 556 -10.23 14.07 0.81
N ILE A 557 -9.81 14.16 2.07
CA ILE A 557 -8.58 14.82 2.50
C ILE A 557 -7.82 13.87 3.42
N ARG A 558 -6.54 13.62 3.12
CA ARG A 558 -5.62 12.87 3.98
C ARG A 558 -4.49 13.76 4.48
N LYS A 559 -4.12 13.62 5.74
CA LYS A 559 -3.02 14.37 6.37
C LYS A 559 -2.32 13.54 7.43
N ASP A 560 -1.05 13.82 7.66
CA ASP A 560 -0.36 13.36 8.85
C ASP A 560 -0.87 14.11 10.09
N LEU A 561 -1.01 13.38 11.20
CA LEU A 561 -1.52 13.89 12.46
C LEU A 561 -0.54 13.53 13.58
N ILE A 562 0.17 14.54 14.08
CA ILE A 562 1.03 14.41 15.26
C ILE A 562 0.21 14.81 16.48
N VAL A 563 -0.13 13.84 17.33
CA VAL A 563 -0.87 14.06 18.58
C VAL A 563 0.13 14.40 19.69
N ARG A 564 0.02 15.62 20.21
CA ARG A 564 0.93 16.17 21.22
C ARG A 564 0.73 15.49 22.57
N ASP A 565 1.82 15.34 23.32
CA ASP A 565 1.77 14.93 24.72
C ASP A 565 1.56 16.14 25.66
N TYR A 566 0.49 16.09 26.46
CA TYR A 566 0.16 17.08 27.49
C TYR A 566 0.35 16.54 28.93
N SER A 567 0.98 15.37 29.07
CA SER A 567 1.31 14.75 30.36
C SER A 567 2.45 15.48 31.08
N GLY A 568 2.62 15.16 32.36
CA GLY A 568 3.61 15.78 33.24
C GLY A 568 3.26 17.20 33.70
N ASP A 569 4.25 17.85 34.33
CA ASP A 569 4.11 19.11 35.08
C ASP A 569 4.80 20.32 34.42
N LYS A 570 5.30 20.18 33.18
CA LYS A 570 5.92 21.31 32.46
C LYS A 570 4.85 22.30 32.02
N LEU A 571 5.19 23.60 32.02
CA LEU A 571 4.33 24.64 31.44
C LEU A 571 4.04 24.32 29.96
N LEU A 572 2.77 24.20 29.63
CA LEU A 572 2.30 23.86 28.28
C LEU A 572 1.14 24.78 27.87
N MET A 573 0.84 24.76 26.57
CA MET A 573 -0.28 25.49 25.98
C MET A 573 -0.92 24.63 24.89
N SER A 574 -2.25 24.70 24.77
CA SER A 574 -3.00 24.07 23.68
C SER A 574 -2.55 24.61 22.30
N ASP A 575 -3.12 24.09 21.22
CA ASP A 575 -3.08 24.85 19.97
C ASP A 575 -3.89 26.14 20.11
N LEU A 576 -3.55 27.15 19.30
CA LEU A 576 -4.35 28.36 19.19
C LEU A 576 -5.56 28.06 18.29
N GLN A 577 -6.76 28.25 18.79
CA GLN A 577 -7.97 28.12 17.97
C GLN A 577 -8.32 29.50 17.40
N ILE A 578 -8.21 29.67 16.08
CA ILE A 578 -8.75 30.86 15.41
C ILE A 578 -10.27 30.74 15.39
N SER A 579 -10.93 31.80 15.81
CA SER A 579 -12.38 31.88 15.93
C SER A 579 -12.93 33.13 15.26
N SER A 580 -14.09 32.99 14.63
CA SER A 580 -14.83 34.13 14.06
C SER A 580 -15.62 34.88 15.13
N ASN A 581 -15.96 34.21 16.23
CA ASN A 581 -16.71 34.78 17.32
C ASN A 581 -16.48 34.00 18.61
N ILE A 582 -16.38 34.70 19.74
CA ILE A 582 -16.37 34.14 21.09
C ILE A 582 -17.40 34.90 21.92
N LYS A 583 -18.33 34.19 22.56
CA LYS A 583 -19.35 34.76 23.45
C LYS A 583 -19.73 33.78 24.56
N PRO A 584 -20.40 34.21 25.64
CA PRO A 584 -20.95 33.28 26.63
C PRO A 584 -21.86 32.24 25.99
N ALA A 585 -21.75 30.99 26.44
CA ALA A 585 -22.65 29.92 26.03
C ALA A 585 -24.07 30.19 26.52
N SER A 586 -25.07 29.73 25.77
CA SER A 586 -26.48 29.94 26.11
C SER A 586 -27.02 28.95 27.14
N GLY A 587 -26.24 27.93 27.49
CA GLY A 587 -26.67 26.83 28.37
C GLY A 587 -27.65 25.85 27.72
N LYS A 588 -27.95 26.02 26.42
CA LYS A 588 -28.82 25.08 25.69
C LYS A 588 -28.15 23.71 25.58
N PRO A 589 -28.89 22.60 25.79
CA PRO A 589 -28.37 21.27 25.55
C PRO A 589 -27.87 21.14 24.10
N ASN A 590 -26.72 20.49 23.93
CA ASN A 590 -26.10 20.24 22.62
C ASN A 590 -25.81 21.50 21.81
N GLU A 591 -25.61 22.65 22.46
CA GLU A 591 -25.13 23.84 21.75
C GLU A 591 -23.74 23.56 21.15
N ALA A 592 -23.60 23.73 19.84
CA ALA A 592 -22.36 23.50 19.13
C ALA A 592 -21.27 24.52 19.52
N PHE A 593 -20.01 24.06 19.49
CA PHE A 593 -18.80 24.86 19.74
C PHE A 593 -18.70 25.42 21.16
N VAL A 594 -19.27 24.75 22.15
CA VAL A 594 -19.18 25.19 23.56
C VAL A 594 -17.98 24.56 24.25
N LYS A 595 -17.19 25.39 24.94
CA LYS A 595 -16.09 25.00 25.83
C LYS A 595 -15.89 26.05 26.93
N ASN A 596 -15.64 25.61 28.16
CA ASN A 596 -15.43 26.47 29.33
C ASN A 596 -16.45 27.63 29.42
N ASP A 597 -17.75 27.31 29.31
CA ASP A 597 -18.87 28.27 29.33
C ASP A 597 -18.86 29.33 28.22
N LEU A 598 -18.02 29.17 27.20
CA LEU A 598 -17.95 30.01 26.01
C LEU A 598 -18.41 29.24 24.78
N LYS A 599 -19.13 29.92 23.90
CA LYS A 599 -19.32 29.52 22.51
C LYS A 599 -18.18 30.07 21.67
N VAL A 600 -17.29 29.18 21.21
CA VAL A 600 -16.05 29.50 20.49
C VAL A 600 -16.19 29.03 19.05
N VAL A 601 -16.77 29.86 18.18
CA VAL A 601 -17.08 29.48 16.79
C VAL A 601 -15.79 29.45 15.95
N PRO A 602 -15.39 28.31 15.38
CA PRO A 602 -14.11 28.18 14.68
C PRO A 602 -14.08 28.99 13.38
N TYR A 603 -12.88 29.45 13.02
CA TYR A 603 -12.56 30.02 11.71
C TYR A 603 -11.60 29.06 10.97
N THR A 604 -12.11 28.38 9.95
CA THR A 604 -11.41 27.27 9.28
C THR A 604 -10.53 27.71 8.11
N PHE A 605 -10.60 28.96 7.67
CA PHE A 605 -9.84 29.45 6.52
C PHE A 605 -8.43 29.90 6.93
N THR A 606 -7.50 29.87 5.98
CA THR A 606 -6.14 30.43 6.15
C THR A 606 -6.09 31.90 5.75
N ARG A 607 -6.96 32.33 4.84
CA ARG A 607 -7.10 33.73 4.44
C ARG A 607 -8.04 34.43 5.42
N VAL A 608 -7.62 35.56 5.99
CA VAL A 608 -8.39 36.34 6.97
C VAL A 608 -8.62 37.74 6.42
N MET A 609 -9.89 38.16 6.38
CA MET A 609 -10.24 39.53 6.00
C MET A 609 -9.88 40.50 7.12
N ARG A 610 -9.03 41.49 6.84
CA ARG A 610 -8.54 42.48 7.83
C ARG A 610 -9.66 43.30 8.46
N ARG A 611 -10.76 43.50 7.74
CA ARG A 611 -11.94 44.25 8.22
C ARG A 611 -12.75 43.53 9.30
N ASN A 612 -12.57 42.21 9.46
CA ASN A 612 -13.31 41.42 10.43
C ASN A 612 -12.39 41.07 11.60
N PRO A 613 -12.80 41.32 12.86
CA PRO A 613 -12.03 40.86 14.00
C PRO A 613 -12.00 39.33 14.00
N ILE A 614 -10.85 38.77 14.38
CA ILE A 614 -10.71 37.35 14.70
C ILE A 614 -10.31 37.21 16.17
N TYR A 615 -10.60 36.05 16.72
CA TYR A 615 -10.28 35.72 18.10
C TYR A 615 -9.31 34.54 18.12
N LEU A 616 -8.39 34.54 19.08
CA LEU A 616 -7.54 33.39 19.40
C LEU A 616 -7.97 32.85 20.76
N TYR A 617 -8.47 31.63 20.81
CA TYR A 617 -8.73 30.91 22.06
C TYR A 617 -7.62 29.90 22.34
N PHE A 618 -7.20 29.76 23.60
CA PHE A 618 -6.22 28.75 24.01
C PHE A 618 -6.34 28.43 25.50
N GLU A 619 -5.87 27.23 25.86
CA GLU A 619 -5.76 26.74 27.24
C GLU A 619 -4.29 26.68 27.66
N ILE A 620 -4.00 27.07 28.90
CA ILE A 620 -2.68 27.05 29.52
C ILE A 620 -2.66 25.89 30.52
N TYR A 621 -1.55 25.19 30.62
CA TYR A 621 -1.44 24.02 31.51
C TYR A 621 -0.20 24.07 32.40
N ASN A 622 -0.38 23.56 33.62
CA ASN A 622 0.65 23.32 34.61
C ASN A 622 1.41 24.59 35.04
N LEU A 623 0.72 25.72 35.19
CA LEU A 623 1.29 26.89 35.85
C LEU A 623 1.72 26.54 37.28
N SER A 624 2.77 27.22 37.75
CA SER A 624 3.24 27.11 39.12
C SER A 624 2.36 27.93 40.06
N LEU A 625 2.27 27.49 41.32
CA LEU A 625 1.58 28.21 42.38
C LEU A 625 2.63 28.83 43.31
N ASP A 626 2.35 30.03 43.80
CA ASP A 626 3.13 30.67 44.85
C ASP A 626 2.76 30.11 46.23
N ASP A 627 3.38 30.66 47.28
CA ASP A 627 3.14 30.25 48.67
C ASP A 627 1.70 30.49 49.13
N GLN A 628 0.91 31.30 48.39
CA GLN A 628 -0.51 31.57 48.66
C GLN A 628 -1.44 30.68 47.83
N GLY A 629 -0.90 29.79 47.00
CA GLY A 629 -1.68 28.93 46.11
C GLY A 629 -2.20 29.66 44.87
N LEU A 630 -1.61 30.81 44.50
CA LEU A 630 -1.99 31.60 43.32
C LEU A 630 -0.97 31.44 42.19
N THR A 631 -1.46 31.48 40.95
CA THR A 631 -0.62 31.58 39.74
C THR A 631 -0.28 33.04 39.46
N ASN A 632 0.90 33.27 38.87
CA ASN A 632 1.31 34.57 38.35
C ASN A 632 1.98 34.39 36.99
N PHE A 633 1.38 34.91 35.93
CA PHE A 633 1.85 34.69 34.56
C PHE A 633 1.63 35.90 33.67
N GLU A 634 2.36 35.95 32.56
CA GLU A 634 2.26 36.97 31.54
C GLU A 634 1.76 36.35 30.23
N VAL A 635 0.76 36.98 29.62
CA VAL A 635 0.25 36.65 28.29
C VAL A 635 0.73 37.72 27.33
N ALA A 636 1.64 37.34 26.42
CA ALA A 636 2.12 38.20 25.34
C ALA A 636 1.62 37.66 24.00
N TYR A 637 1.19 38.54 23.10
CA TYR A 637 0.83 38.16 21.75
C TYR A 637 1.32 39.16 20.71
N SER A 638 1.51 38.67 19.48
CA SER A 638 1.87 39.51 18.35
C SER A 638 1.24 39.05 17.04
N VAL A 639 1.07 40.01 16.14
CA VAL A 639 0.64 39.82 14.75
C VAL A 639 1.72 40.45 13.89
N GLU A 640 2.40 39.68 13.04
CA GLU A 640 3.53 40.17 12.23
C GLU A 640 3.38 39.74 10.76
N THR A 641 3.35 40.69 9.82
CA THR A 641 3.32 40.43 8.37
C THR A 641 4.74 40.42 7.82
N THR A 642 5.14 39.35 7.12
CA THR A 642 6.52 39.11 6.64
C THR A 642 6.99 40.18 5.62
N LYS A 643 8.28 40.57 5.56
CA LYS A 643 9.51 39.76 5.33
C LYS A 643 10.40 39.56 6.58
N PRO A 644 11.06 38.40 6.80
CA PRO A 644 11.44 37.94 8.13
C PRO A 644 12.79 38.44 8.70
N LYS A 645 12.89 38.26 10.04
CA LYS A 645 14.02 38.31 11.01
C LYS A 645 14.37 39.66 11.66
N ARG A 646 13.59 40.06 12.67
CA ARG A 646 14.08 40.87 13.81
C ARG A 646 13.62 40.29 15.16
N SER A 647 14.44 40.49 16.19
CA SER A 647 14.26 39.96 17.54
C SER A 647 13.12 40.65 18.30
N PHE A 648 12.16 39.85 18.80
CA PHE A 648 10.98 40.26 19.59
C PHE A 648 11.28 41.28 20.70
N TRP A 649 12.35 41.07 21.47
CA TRP A 649 12.70 41.92 22.62
C TRP A 649 13.10 43.35 22.25
N LYS A 650 13.41 43.64 20.97
CA LYS A 650 13.69 45.01 20.50
C LYS A 650 12.44 45.77 20.04
N THR A 651 11.35 45.09 19.68
CA THR A 651 10.16 45.71 19.08
C THR A 651 9.23 46.33 20.12
N LEU A 652 9.18 45.80 21.34
CA LEU A 652 8.39 46.36 22.47
C LEU A 652 8.80 47.81 22.83
N GLY A 653 10.01 48.24 22.45
CA GLY A 653 10.53 49.58 22.75
C GLY A 653 10.31 50.66 21.68
N SER A 654 9.77 50.37 20.48
CA SER A 654 9.81 51.32 19.35
C SER A 654 8.50 51.49 18.54
N ILE A 655 7.32 51.49 19.17
CA ILE A 655 6.01 51.40 18.45
C ILE A 655 5.37 52.76 18.07
N PHE A 656 6.10 53.89 18.11
CA PHE A 656 5.51 55.20 17.78
C PHE A 656 6.04 55.83 16.48
N THR A 657 5.51 55.39 15.32
CA THR A 657 5.56 56.15 14.06
C THR A 657 4.31 55.89 13.21
N GLY A 658 3.67 56.95 12.70
CA GLY A 658 2.41 56.90 11.95
C GLY A 658 2.56 56.38 10.52
N GLY A 659 2.05 55.16 10.28
CA GLY A 659 1.95 54.46 9.00
C GLY A 659 1.16 53.15 9.19
N LYS A 660 0.79 52.43 8.11
CA LYS A 660 0.22 51.06 8.22
C LYS A 660 1.20 50.19 9.01
N LYS A 661 0.70 49.42 9.98
CA LYS A 661 1.54 48.68 10.94
C LYS A 661 1.84 47.29 10.40
N ASN A 662 3.12 46.92 10.40
CA ASN A 662 3.53 45.56 10.03
C ASN A 662 3.54 44.64 11.25
N THR A 663 3.38 45.21 12.45
CA THR A 663 3.40 44.49 13.71
C THR A 663 2.41 45.08 14.72
N ILE A 664 1.64 44.22 15.39
CA ILE A 664 0.94 44.51 16.64
C ILE A 664 1.57 43.64 17.72
N ALA A 665 1.87 44.19 18.90
CA ALA A 665 2.36 43.43 20.04
C ALA A 665 1.79 44.02 21.34
N THR A 666 1.27 43.15 22.20
CA THR A 666 0.71 43.52 23.51
C THR A 666 1.15 42.47 24.53
N SER A 667 1.32 42.87 25.78
CA SER A 667 1.54 41.96 26.89
C SER A 667 0.71 42.36 28.10
N THR A 668 0.26 41.39 28.89
CA THR A 668 -0.45 41.67 30.14
C THR A 668 -0.20 40.58 31.19
N LYS A 669 -0.01 41.01 32.44
CA LYS A 669 0.13 40.12 33.59
C LYS A 669 -1.25 39.66 34.10
N ARG A 670 -1.30 38.45 34.65
CA ARG A 670 -2.48 37.77 35.18
C ARG A 670 -2.12 37.12 36.51
N VAL A 671 -3.10 37.12 37.41
CA VAL A 671 -3.09 36.35 38.66
C VAL A 671 -4.36 35.53 38.69
N GLY A 672 -4.26 34.25 39.05
CA GLY A 672 -5.40 33.33 39.06
C GLY A 672 -5.24 32.20 40.07
N ASP A 673 -6.31 31.47 40.35
CA ASP A 673 -6.40 30.42 41.37
C ASP A 673 -6.29 28.99 40.81
N THR A 674 -6.12 28.84 39.50
CA THR A 674 -6.03 27.55 38.81
C THR A 674 -4.70 27.40 38.08
N ARG A 675 -4.11 26.20 38.14
CA ARG A 675 -2.91 25.85 37.35
C ARG A 675 -3.18 25.75 35.85
N ASN A 676 -4.45 25.61 35.45
CA ASN A 676 -4.85 25.36 34.06
C ASN A 676 -5.93 26.36 33.57
N PRO A 677 -5.63 27.68 33.50
CA PRO A 677 -6.58 28.66 33.01
C PRO A 677 -6.76 28.57 31.50
N PHE A 678 -7.79 29.22 30.97
CA PHE A 678 -7.97 29.45 29.54
C PHE A 678 -8.08 30.96 29.27
N GLU A 679 -7.70 31.38 28.08
CA GLU A 679 -7.67 32.78 27.67
C GLU A 679 -8.19 32.92 26.24
N TYR A 680 -8.63 34.14 25.90
CA TYR A 680 -8.85 34.50 24.51
C TYR A 680 -8.45 35.94 24.22
N ILE A 681 -7.99 36.16 22.98
CA ILE A 681 -7.50 37.45 22.52
C ILE A 681 -8.31 37.87 21.30
N ALA A 682 -8.86 39.08 21.33
CA ALA A 682 -9.45 39.71 20.14
C ALA A 682 -8.37 40.47 19.37
N LEU A 683 -8.29 40.21 18.06
CA LEU A 683 -7.33 40.86 17.17
C LEU A 683 -8.06 41.81 16.20
N ASP A 684 -7.75 43.10 16.29
CA ASP A 684 -8.12 44.09 15.27
C ASP A 684 -7.01 44.16 14.21
N LEU A 685 -7.35 43.69 13.01
CA LEU A 685 -6.41 43.55 11.90
C LEU A 685 -6.57 44.67 10.86
N LYS A 686 -7.47 45.63 11.06
CA LYS A 686 -7.85 46.64 10.06
C LYS A 686 -6.66 47.46 9.53
N ASN A 687 -5.68 47.70 10.40
CA ASN A 687 -4.50 48.52 10.11
C ASN A 687 -3.25 47.71 9.75
N MET A 688 -3.34 46.38 9.70
CA MET A 688 -2.26 45.48 9.29
C MET A 688 -2.07 45.51 7.78
N GLU A 689 -0.89 45.15 7.28
CA GLU A 689 -0.66 44.94 5.84
C GLU A 689 -1.25 43.60 5.35
N ASN A 690 -1.47 43.49 4.04
CA ASN A 690 -1.84 42.23 3.41
C ASN A 690 -0.60 41.34 3.25
N GLY A 691 -0.79 40.03 3.32
CA GLY A 691 0.27 39.06 3.11
C GLY A 691 0.35 37.99 4.20
N GLU A 692 1.38 37.15 4.10
CA GLU A 692 1.67 36.11 5.08
C GLU A 692 1.96 36.74 6.45
N THR A 693 1.20 36.30 7.45
CA THR A 693 1.18 36.89 8.77
C THR A 693 1.26 35.79 9.84
N ASP A 694 2.20 35.95 10.75
CA ASP A 694 2.34 35.12 11.95
C ASP A 694 1.45 35.70 13.07
N LEU A 695 0.60 34.86 13.65
CA LEU A 695 -0.14 35.12 14.88
C LEU A 695 0.53 34.32 16.01
N ARG A 696 1.19 35.01 16.93
CA ARG A 696 2.04 34.40 17.97
C ARG A 696 1.51 34.71 19.35
N VAL A 697 1.49 33.71 20.22
CA VAL A 697 1.15 33.84 21.65
C VAL A 697 2.24 33.18 22.47
N ILE A 698 2.70 33.89 23.51
CA ILE A 698 3.72 33.45 24.46
C ILE A 698 3.13 33.58 25.86
N ILE A 699 3.25 32.51 26.64
CA ILE A 699 2.89 32.48 28.04
C ILE A 699 4.17 32.34 28.85
N THR A 700 4.38 33.24 29.80
CA THR A 700 5.51 33.18 30.73
C THR A 700 4.98 32.98 32.15
N ASP A 701 5.36 31.88 32.79
CA ASP A 701 5.15 31.67 34.22
C ASP A 701 6.14 32.56 34.98
N LEU A 702 5.63 33.56 35.71
CA LEU A 702 6.47 34.55 36.37
C LEU A 702 7.09 34.04 37.68
N ILE A 703 6.65 32.88 38.16
CA ILE A 703 7.25 32.21 39.33
C ILE A 703 8.48 31.42 38.88
N THR A 704 8.36 30.63 37.80
CA THR A 704 9.46 29.79 37.31
C THR A 704 10.31 30.42 36.23
N GLN A 705 9.87 31.55 35.66
CA GLN A 705 10.46 32.23 34.50
C GLN A 705 10.50 31.37 33.22
N LYS A 706 9.77 30.25 33.20
CA LYS A 706 9.62 29.40 32.01
C LYS A 706 8.55 29.98 31.10
N ASN A 707 8.72 29.78 29.79
CA ASN A 707 7.72 30.17 28.80
C ASN A 707 7.34 29.03 27.86
N VAL A 708 6.17 29.18 27.24
CA VAL A 708 5.69 28.34 26.15
C VAL A 708 5.11 29.22 25.05
N GLU A 709 5.34 28.83 23.80
CA GLU A 709 4.97 29.61 22.62
C GLU A 709 4.15 28.78 21.63
N ARG A 710 3.21 29.44 20.94
CA ARG A 710 2.53 28.94 19.74
C ARG A 710 2.44 30.02 18.68
N VAL A 711 2.47 29.57 17.42
CA VAL A 711 2.37 30.43 16.24
C VAL A 711 1.39 29.80 15.25
N ILE A 712 0.54 30.61 14.64
CA ILE A 712 -0.26 30.22 13.48
C ILE A 712 0.03 31.18 12.32
N GLN A 713 0.19 30.61 11.13
CA GLN A 713 0.29 31.37 9.90
C GLN A 713 -1.07 31.56 9.24
N VAL A 714 -1.34 32.80 8.86
CA VAL A 714 -2.52 33.22 8.07
C VAL A 714 -2.10 34.12 6.92
N ILE A 715 -3.01 34.35 5.98
CA ILE A 715 -2.83 35.32 4.90
C ILE A 715 -3.84 36.44 5.10
N LEU A 716 -3.38 37.64 5.41
CA LEU A 716 -4.24 38.81 5.54
C LEU A 716 -4.62 39.36 4.17
N ILE A 717 -5.91 39.62 3.99
CA ILE A 717 -6.51 40.15 2.76
C ILE A 717 -7.52 41.26 3.07
N ASP A 718 -7.86 42.06 2.05
CA ASP A 718 -8.83 43.16 2.17
C ASP A 718 -10.27 42.70 2.45
#